data_AF-A0A7C1WJ73-F1
#
_entry.id   AF-A0A7C1WJ73-F1
#
_cell.length_a   1.000
_cell.length_b   1.000
_cell.length_c   1.000
_cell.angle_alpha   90.00
_cell.angle_beta   90.00
_cell.angle_gamma   90.00
#
_symmetry.space_group_name_H-M   'P 1'
#
loop_
_entity.id
_entity.type
_entity.pdbx_description
1 polymer ?
#
loop_
_entity_poly.entity_id
_entity_poly.type
_entity_poly.pdbx_seq_one_letter_code
_entity_poly.pdbx_strand_id
1 'polypeptide(L)'
;MFRSHVVRNASPLALAILLATSCGGTDQTPVAQTQNASMGPHARTQVTQSPSRVAEAFLEAVAADDQDRIEALLTPRSVEALHAEGSSSLSFSGKHLGTWTIDGESIEGAEASVPVTLENESGNQEIQLRLRRTSGAWRVFGASVEMGGGSFEMDFEGGENDMLGGMAQELAEGIAEGMEQAFQSAAAEWQAGGSAEEIARMHASFDALRPVDEPTSTLGWRVSVNAVGRRVADVVETLLGGSGIALAADERLDRVSNVSLSGVSRIQAIETLCAEAGVVPIYPDPMRIAIGEKAELTFRDGPRTLPVAFAGPFLIEVDEVDEDAPNTTGSFKISLRALGLDPGVLAANESMAEYLTLDEVSAPDGEELRPDPDAQWMGSPTIHRGYFEYSLSPDLRGLVRAVDSFDVIGTIHLERPDAVTAISFQSAEARASAHAGPWTATWTVAGTDNTIELACSEEGLADARVRFAPMNAAGEPMGILSEGTSFLSNRLRADLSVPETPSALTLKVFHTERMSFPFALASVPLAHHDEQPEAVVAVDFAGDSPCAITFLEFGDRSNPDFPHAKLRVVNHSNLAITEARASFEYLDANGRLLKEFPHSLSGEFSFEGPSLLADTGGENEVDTVAFFMPPETETIRVRLEGVTFANGTTWERD
;
A
#
# COMPACT_ATOMS: atom_id res chain seq x y z
N MET A 1 14.74 9.97 24.12
CA MET A 1 13.67 9.10 23.60
C MET A 1 12.37 9.88 23.59
N PHE A 2 12.08 10.58 22.50
CA PHE A 2 10.76 11.15 22.26
C PHE A 2 9.88 10.00 21.74
N ARG A 3 8.87 9.58 22.50
CA ARG A 3 7.82 8.70 21.99
C ARG A 3 6.86 9.56 21.18
N SER A 4 6.64 9.19 19.92
CA SER A 4 5.75 9.89 19.00
C SER A 4 4.30 9.86 19.50
N HIS A 5 3.58 10.95 19.27
CA HIS A 5 2.12 10.94 19.36
C HIS A 5 1.59 10.01 18.27
N VAL A 6 0.86 8.97 18.65
CA VAL A 6 0.17 8.08 17.72
C VAL A 6 -1.08 8.82 17.23
N VAL A 7 -0.95 9.55 16.12
CA VAL A 7 -2.10 9.87 15.29
C VAL A 7 -2.40 8.58 14.53
N ARG A 8 -3.54 7.94 14.82
CA ARG A 8 -3.99 6.81 14.01
C ARG A 8 -4.24 7.36 12.61
N ASN A 9 -3.45 6.90 11.63
CA ASN A 9 -3.68 7.23 10.23
C ASN A 9 -5.06 6.69 9.85
N ALA A 10 -6.03 7.60 9.68
CA ALA A 10 -7.22 7.29 8.91
C ALA A 10 -6.73 6.94 7.50
N SER A 11 -7.01 5.71 7.04
CA SER A 11 -6.66 5.29 5.69
C SER A 11 -7.38 6.20 4.69
N PRO A 12 -6.68 6.98 3.84
CA PRO A 12 -7.34 7.61 2.72
C PRO A 12 -7.72 6.52 1.72
N LEU A 13 -9.03 6.38 1.48
CA LEU A 13 -9.63 5.52 0.46
C LEU A 13 -8.90 5.71 -0.88
N ALA A 14 -8.28 4.64 -1.39
CA ALA A 14 -7.88 4.52 -2.79
C ALA A 14 -9.05 3.94 -3.57
N LEU A 15 -9.65 4.72 -4.46
CA LEU A 15 -10.63 4.24 -5.45
C LEU A 15 -10.11 4.60 -6.86
N ALA A 16 -10.10 3.58 -7.71
CA ALA A 16 -9.39 3.50 -8.98
C ALA A 16 -9.99 4.34 -10.13
N ILE A 17 -9.12 4.92 -10.96
CA ILE A 17 -9.38 5.22 -12.37
C ILE A 17 -8.28 4.52 -13.19
N LEU A 18 -8.56 3.29 -13.60
CA LEU A 18 -7.82 2.55 -14.63
C LEU A 18 -8.58 2.78 -15.93
N LEU A 19 -8.05 3.68 -16.78
CA LEU A 19 -8.39 4.00 -18.19
C LEU A 19 -8.40 5.52 -18.42
N ALA A 20 -7.25 6.18 -18.25
CA ALA A 20 -6.84 7.38 -18.99
C ALA A 20 -5.54 7.91 -18.39
N THR A 21 -4.39 7.51 -18.94
CA THR A 21 -3.18 8.32 -19.13
C THR A 21 -2.01 7.41 -19.49
N SER A 22 -1.58 7.45 -20.75
CA SER A 22 -0.20 7.11 -21.13
C SER A 22 0.33 8.26 -21.97
N CYS A 23 1.03 9.19 -21.34
CA CYS A 23 1.74 10.25 -22.05
C CYS A 23 3.13 9.73 -22.42
N GLY A 24 3.27 9.15 -23.62
CA GLY A 24 4.58 8.82 -24.19
C GLY A 24 5.16 10.02 -24.94
N GLY A 25 6.27 10.57 -24.45
CA GLY A 25 7.06 11.56 -25.17
C GLY A 25 7.75 10.93 -26.38
N THR A 26 7.45 11.40 -27.59
CA THR A 26 8.13 10.95 -28.81
C THR A 26 9.34 11.83 -29.10
N ASP A 27 10.53 11.26 -28.94
CA ASP A 27 11.76 11.79 -29.52
C ASP A 27 11.85 11.30 -30.98
N GLN A 28 11.67 12.19 -31.96
CA GLN A 28 11.92 11.86 -33.37
C GLN A 28 12.80 12.91 -34.05
N THR A 29 13.96 12.46 -34.51
CA THR A 29 14.85 13.16 -35.44
C THR A 29 14.33 12.99 -36.87
N PRO A 30 14.32 14.02 -37.74
CA PRO A 30 13.71 13.91 -39.05
C PRO A 30 14.65 13.26 -40.07
N VAL A 31 14.17 12.19 -40.73
CA VAL A 31 14.76 11.67 -41.97
C VAL A 31 13.83 11.98 -43.13
N ALA A 32 14.32 12.74 -44.11
CA ALA A 32 13.61 13.02 -45.35
C ALA A 32 13.60 11.78 -46.25
N GLN A 33 12.41 11.32 -46.66
CA GLN A 33 12.24 10.41 -47.79
C GLN A 33 11.11 10.85 -48.74
N THR A 34 11.41 10.66 -50.02
CA THR A 34 10.73 11.19 -51.19
C THR A 34 9.54 10.31 -51.58
N GLN A 35 8.37 10.92 -51.79
CA GLN A 35 7.18 10.26 -52.32
C GLN A 35 7.32 9.96 -53.82
N ASN A 36 7.04 8.71 -54.21
CA ASN A 36 6.24 8.37 -55.39
C ASN A 36 5.99 6.86 -55.43
N ALA A 37 4.76 6.44 -55.11
CA ALA A 37 4.23 5.15 -55.53
C ALA A 37 2.72 5.22 -55.74
N SER A 38 2.31 4.76 -56.91
CA SER A 38 0.96 4.75 -57.48
C SER A 38 0.10 3.65 -56.84
N MET A 39 -1.03 4.00 -56.22
CA MET A 39 -2.06 3.04 -55.82
C MET A 39 -2.88 2.56 -57.03
N GLY A 40 -2.89 1.25 -57.28
CA GLY A 40 -3.78 0.58 -58.22
C GLY A 40 -5.15 0.24 -57.61
N PRO A 41 -6.21 0.08 -58.42
CA PRO A 41 -7.56 -0.12 -57.92
C PRO A 41 -7.82 -1.60 -57.60
N HIS A 42 -7.94 -1.95 -56.32
CA HIS A 42 -8.54 -3.23 -55.92
C HIS A 42 -10.07 -3.11 -55.95
N ALA A 43 -10.70 -3.92 -56.80
CA ALA A 43 -12.13 -4.08 -56.89
C ALA A 43 -12.70 -4.64 -55.57
N ARG A 44 -13.45 -3.80 -54.84
CA ARG A 44 -14.19 -4.18 -53.62
C ARG A 44 -15.47 -4.93 -54.00
N THR A 45 -15.47 -6.25 -53.80
CA THR A 45 -16.71 -7.03 -53.65
C THR A 45 -17.33 -6.64 -52.30
N GLN A 46 -18.32 -5.76 -52.30
CA GLN A 46 -19.07 -5.38 -51.09
C GLN A 46 -19.94 -6.57 -50.63
N VAL A 47 -19.35 -7.49 -49.87
CA VAL A 47 -20.13 -8.36 -49.00
C VAL A 47 -20.53 -7.50 -47.80
N THR A 48 -21.82 -7.24 -47.64
CA THR A 48 -22.37 -6.56 -46.47
C THR A 48 -22.15 -7.44 -45.24
N GLN A 49 -21.02 -7.26 -44.55
CA GLN A 49 -20.76 -7.88 -43.26
C GLN A 49 -21.83 -7.43 -42.24
N SER A 50 -22.21 -8.30 -41.31
CA SER A 50 -23.12 -7.92 -40.21
C SER A 50 -22.38 -7.04 -39.18
N PRO A 51 -23.10 -6.22 -38.39
CA PRO A 51 -22.52 -5.47 -37.27
C PRO A 51 -21.61 -6.30 -36.36
N SER A 52 -22.03 -7.48 -35.90
CA SER A 52 -21.22 -8.35 -35.03
C SER A 52 -19.91 -8.76 -35.70
N ARG A 53 -19.89 -9.00 -37.01
CA ARG A 53 -18.66 -9.33 -37.75
C ARG A 53 -17.71 -8.15 -37.86
N VAL A 54 -18.24 -6.93 -37.94
CA VAL A 54 -17.43 -5.70 -37.95
C VAL A 54 -16.88 -5.41 -36.56
N ALA A 55 -17.67 -5.63 -35.51
CA ALA A 55 -17.24 -5.55 -34.11
C ALA A 55 -16.12 -6.56 -33.77
N GLU A 56 -16.30 -7.83 -34.18
CA GLU A 56 -15.27 -8.88 -34.03
C GLU A 56 -13.97 -8.48 -34.73
N ALA A 57 -14.06 -8.04 -36.00
CA ALA A 57 -12.90 -7.63 -36.77
C ALA A 57 -12.19 -6.39 -36.18
N PHE A 58 -12.93 -5.53 -35.46
CA PHE A 58 -12.39 -4.36 -34.78
C PHE A 58 -11.62 -4.78 -33.53
N LEU A 59 -12.18 -5.62 -32.67
CA LEU A 59 -11.49 -6.15 -31.48
C LEU A 59 -10.24 -6.95 -31.84
N GLU A 60 -10.29 -7.76 -32.91
CA GLU A 60 -9.10 -8.43 -33.44
C GLU A 60 -8.00 -7.45 -33.87
N ALA A 61 -8.38 -6.32 -34.49
CA ALA A 61 -7.43 -5.30 -34.92
C ALA A 61 -6.80 -4.57 -33.73
N VAL A 62 -7.60 -4.27 -32.69
CA VAL A 62 -7.12 -3.70 -31.42
C VAL A 62 -6.17 -4.66 -30.71
N ALA A 63 -6.53 -5.94 -30.57
CA ALA A 63 -5.69 -6.95 -29.93
C ALA A 63 -4.34 -7.13 -30.65
N ALA A 64 -4.32 -6.96 -31.97
CA ALA A 64 -3.12 -7.07 -32.80
C ALA A 64 -2.32 -5.76 -32.92
N ASP A 65 -2.78 -4.66 -32.31
CA ASP A 65 -2.18 -3.33 -32.46
C ASP A 65 -2.07 -2.88 -33.94
N ASP A 66 -3.07 -3.25 -34.76
CA ASP A 66 -3.10 -3.02 -36.22
C ASP A 66 -3.89 -1.74 -36.56
N GLN A 67 -3.20 -0.61 -36.46
CA GLN A 67 -3.77 0.74 -36.63
C GLN A 67 -4.47 0.93 -38.00
N ASP A 68 -3.87 0.46 -39.09
CA ASP A 68 -4.44 0.56 -40.44
C ASP A 68 -5.79 -0.17 -40.52
N ARG A 69 -5.88 -1.34 -39.88
CA ARG A 69 -7.11 -2.14 -39.84
C ARG A 69 -8.16 -1.53 -38.91
N ILE A 70 -7.75 -0.92 -37.80
CA ILE A 70 -8.62 -0.16 -36.90
C ILE A 70 -9.27 0.99 -37.66
N GLU A 71 -8.48 1.86 -38.29
CA GLU A 71 -8.98 3.01 -39.07
C GLU A 71 -9.89 2.57 -40.22
N ALA A 72 -9.59 1.44 -40.86
CA ALA A 72 -10.43 0.88 -41.92
C ALA A 72 -11.81 0.40 -41.42
N LEU A 73 -12.02 0.21 -40.12
CA LEU A 73 -13.26 -0.25 -39.49
C LEU A 73 -14.04 0.89 -38.79
N LEU A 74 -13.39 2.03 -38.56
CA LEU A 74 -14.00 3.25 -38.01
C LEU A 74 -14.83 4.02 -39.06
N THR A 75 -15.73 4.91 -38.62
CA THR A 75 -16.37 5.86 -39.54
C THR A 75 -15.33 6.90 -40.00
N PRO A 76 -15.52 7.52 -41.18
CA PRO A 76 -14.62 8.58 -41.64
C PRO A 76 -14.48 9.73 -40.63
N ARG A 77 -15.56 10.05 -39.92
CA ARG A 77 -15.54 11.07 -38.86
C ARG A 77 -14.70 10.66 -37.66
N SER A 78 -14.80 9.40 -37.24
CA SER A 78 -13.95 8.89 -36.16
C SER A 78 -12.47 8.89 -36.54
N VAL A 79 -12.14 8.58 -37.79
CA VAL A 79 -10.76 8.68 -38.30
C VAL A 79 -10.29 10.14 -38.35
N GLU A 80 -11.13 11.07 -38.81
CA GLU A 80 -10.81 12.50 -38.78
C GLU A 80 -10.57 13.03 -37.36
N ALA A 81 -11.38 12.59 -36.39
CA ALA A 81 -11.21 12.95 -34.97
C ALA A 81 -9.91 12.38 -34.38
N LEU A 82 -9.54 11.15 -34.74
CA LEU A 82 -8.32 10.47 -34.29
C LEU A 82 -7.03 11.18 -34.75
N HIS A 83 -7.08 11.90 -35.87
CA HIS A 83 -5.94 12.60 -36.47
C HIS A 83 -5.95 14.12 -36.25
N ALA A 84 -6.91 14.67 -35.49
CA ALA A 84 -7.00 16.11 -35.28
C ALA A 84 -5.80 16.61 -34.44
N GLU A 85 -5.09 17.64 -34.91
CA GLU A 85 -4.00 18.26 -34.15
C GLU A 85 -4.52 18.76 -32.79
N GLY A 86 -3.97 18.22 -31.70
CA GLY A 86 -4.38 18.52 -30.33
C GLY A 86 -5.19 17.42 -29.65
N SER A 87 -5.71 16.42 -30.38
CA SER A 87 -6.45 15.32 -29.76
C SER A 87 -5.52 14.51 -28.85
N SER A 88 -5.71 14.65 -27.54
CA SER A 88 -5.08 13.77 -26.56
C SER A 88 -5.69 12.37 -26.65
N SER A 89 -4.99 11.50 -27.39
CA SER A 89 -4.83 10.06 -27.12
C SER A 89 -6.08 9.17 -27.00
N LEU A 90 -6.96 9.13 -28.01
CA LEU A 90 -7.68 7.88 -28.29
C LEU A 90 -6.68 6.90 -28.93
N SER A 91 -5.91 6.20 -28.11
CA SER A 91 -5.03 5.12 -28.56
C SER A 91 -5.72 3.79 -28.27
N PHE A 92 -5.87 2.97 -29.30
CA PHE A 92 -6.39 1.61 -29.15
C PHE A 92 -5.21 0.67 -28.94
N SER A 93 -4.88 0.37 -27.69
CA SER A 93 -3.81 -0.58 -27.36
C SER A 93 -4.38 -1.95 -27.03
N GLY A 94 -3.86 -2.99 -27.70
CA GLY A 94 -4.22 -4.38 -27.44
C GLY A 94 -3.66 -4.94 -26.13
N LYS A 95 -2.72 -4.25 -25.46
CA LYS A 95 -1.96 -4.80 -24.30
C LYS A 95 -2.83 -5.24 -23.12
N HIS A 96 -4.03 -4.70 -23.00
CA HIS A 96 -4.97 -5.02 -21.91
C HIS A 96 -6.26 -5.69 -22.40
N LEU A 97 -6.37 -5.97 -23.70
CA LEU A 97 -7.53 -6.65 -24.25
C LEU A 97 -7.40 -8.14 -23.97
N GLY A 98 -8.18 -8.64 -23.01
CA GLY A 98 -8.26 -10.07 -22.71
C GLY A 98 -9.05 -10.85 -23.78
N THR A 99 -9.62 -12.01 -23.43
CA THR A 99 -10.50 -12.72 -24.38
C THR A 99 -11.87 -12.04 -24.46
N TRP A 100 -12.60 -12.19 -25.56
CA TRP A 100 -13.91 -11.56 -25.70
C TRP A 100 -14.98 -12.48 -26.30
N THR A 101 -16.23 -12.20 -25.94
CA THR A 101 -17.42 -12.84 -26.50
C THR A 101 -18.39 -11.77 -26.99
N ILE A 102 -19.13 -12.05 -28.07
CA ILE A 102 -20.08 -11.10 -28.69
C ILE A 102 -21.50 -11.64 -28.55
N ASP A 103 -22.35 -10.88 -27.86
CA ASP A 103 -23.71 -11.30 -27.50
C ASP A 103 -24.75 -10.69 -28.45
N GLY A 104 -24.71 -11.14 -29.70
CA GLY A 104 -25.67 -10.74 -30.75
C GLY A 104 -25.52 -9.29 -31.22
N GLU A 105 -26.49 -8.82 -32.01
CA GLU A 105 -26.55 -7.45 -32.51
C GLU A 105 -28.00 -6.94 -32.44
N SER A 106 -28.18 -5.70 -31.97
CA SER A 106 -29.44 -4.97 -32.09
C SER A 106 -29.30 -3.94 -33.20
N ILE A 107 -30.16 -4.01 -34.22
CA ILE A 107 -30.12 -3.10 -35.39
C ILE A 107 -31.34 -2.18 -35.37
N GLU A 108 -31.08 -0.87 -35.29
CA GLU A 108 -32.10 0.17 -35.33
C GLU A 108 -31.83 1.11 -36.53
N GLY A 109 -32.44 0.76 -37.66
CA GLY A 109 -32.33 1.55 -38.89
C GLY A 109 -30.90 1.54 -39.47
N ALA A 110 -30.19 2.66 -39.33
CA ALA A 110 -28.82 2.84 -39.81
C ALA A 110 -27.77 2.66 -38.71
N GLU A 111 -28.19 2.41 -37.47
CA GLU A 111 -27.33 2.16 -36.33
C GLU A 111 -27.50 0.74 -35.82
N ALA A 112 -26.45 0.23 -35.20
CA ALA A 112 -26.44 -1.06 -34.55
C ALA A 112 -25.63 -0.99 -33.27
N SER A 113 -26.01 -1.83 -32.33
CA SER A 113 -25.36 -1.99 -31.06
C SER A 113 -24.99 -3.44 -30.85
N VAL A 114 -23.74 -3.68 -30.48
CA VAL A 114 -23.15 -5.03 -30.35
C VAL A 114 -22.58 -5.15 -28.93
N PRO A 115 -23.27 -5.84 -28.01
CA PRO A 115 -22.74 -6.14 -26.69
C PRO A 115 -21.54 -7.09 -26.79
N VAL A 116 -20.52 -6.84 -25.99
CA VAL A 116 -19.27 -7.59 -25.92
C VAL A 116 -18.88 -7.77 -24.46
N THR A 117 -18.62 -8.99 -24.04
CA THR A 117 -18.01 -9.27 -22.73
C THR A 117 -16.53 -9.49 -22.93
N LEU A 118 -15.70 -8.66 -22.29
CA LEU A 118 -14.25 -8.80 -22.20
C LEU A 118 -13.91 -9.55 -20.91
N GLU A 119 -13.06 -10.57 -20.99
CA GLU A 119 -12.53 -11.33 -19.85
C GLU A 119 -11.04 -10.99 -19.70
N ASN A 120 -10.69 -10.24 -18.66
CA ASN A 120 -9.32 -9.83 -18.33
C ASN A 120 -8.92 -10.29 -16.91
N GLU A 121 -7.69 -9.98 -16.48
CA GLU A 121 -7.17 -10.36 -15.16
C GLU A 121 -7.97 -9.76 -13.99
N SER A 122 -8.67 -8.64 -14.22
CA SER A 122 -9.53 -7.96 -13.25
C SER A 122 -10.97 -8.46 -13.23
N GLY A 123 -11.34 -9.38 -14.13
CA GLY A 123 -12.66 -9.99 -14.23
C GLY A 123 -13.36 -9.75 -15.57
N ASN A 124 -14.68 -9.94 -15.57
CA ASN A 124 -15.51 -9.74 -16.76
C ASN A 124 -16.00 -8.29 -16.83
N GLN A 125 -15.80 -7.64 -17.97
CA GLN A 125 -16.26 -6.29 -18.27
C GLN A 125 -17.22 -6.32 -19.45
N GLU A 126 -18.43 -5.79 -19.27
CA GLU A 126 -19.40 -5.65 -20.34
C GLU A 126 -19.23 -4.29 -21.04
N ILE A 127 -18.98 -4.35 -22.35
CA ILE A 127 -18.93 -3.18 -23.23
C ILE A 127 -19.96 -3.34 -24.34
N GLN A 128 -20.32 -2.24 -24.99
CA GLN A 128 -21.28 -2.23 -26.08
C GLN A 128 -20.74 -1.39 -27.23
N LEU A 129 -20.31 -2.04 -28.30
CA LEU A 129 -19.80 -1.36 -29.49
C LEU A 129 -20.95 -0.77 -30.30
N ARG A 130 -20.81 0.51 -30.67
CA ARG A 130 -21.79 1.26 -31.46
C ARG A 130 -21.31 1.37 -32.89
N LEU A 131 -22.14 0.89 -33.81
CA LEU A 131 -21.86 0.85 -35.23
C LEU A 131 -22.91 1.63 -36.00
N ARG A 132 -22.51 2.29 -37.07
CA ARG A 132 -23.43 2.95 -38.00
C ARG A 132 -23.09 2.64 -39.44
N ARG A 133 -24.10 2.67 -40.29
CA ARG A 133 -23.97 2.36 -41.70
C ARG A 133 -23.52 3.59 -42.48
N THR A 134 -22.27 3.58 -42.92
CA THR A 134 -21.65 4.65 -43.73
C THR A 134 -21.35 4.13 -45.13
N SER A 135 -21.87 4.80 -46.16
CA SER A 135 -21.69 4.39 -47.58
C SER A 135 -22.04 2.92 -47.86
N GLY A 136 -23.04 2.39 -47.14
CA GLY A 136 -23.54 1.02 -47.30
C GLY A 136 -22.82 -0.04 -46.46
N ALA A 137 -21.74 0.29 -45.77
CA ALA A 137 -20.98 -0.59 -44.88
C ALA A 137 -21.15 -0.20 -43.41
N TRP A 138 -21.16 -1.18 -42.50
CA TRP A 138 -21.12 -0.93 -41.06
C TRP A 138 -19.72 -0.50 -40.63
N ARG A 139 -19.66 0.47 -39.73
CA ARG A 139 -18.44 1.06 -39.18
C ARG A 139 -18.63 1.38 -37.71
N VAL A 140 -17.61 1.16 -36.91
CA VAL A 140 -17.61 1.52 -35.48
C VAL A 140 -17.50 3.04 -35.37
N PHE A 141 -18.35 3.64 -34.54
CA PHE A 141 -18.30 5.08 -34.26
C PHE A 141 -18.25 5.39 -32.77
N GLY A 142 -18.38 4.38 -31.91
CA GLY A 142 -18.32 4.57 -30.47
C GLY A 142 -18.38 3.25 -29.71
N ALA A 143 -18.30 3.35 -28.39
CA ALA A 143 -18.45 2.24 -27.46
C ALA A 143 -19.15 2.75 -26.19
N SER A 144 -19.84 1.89 -25.45
CA SER A 144 -20.29 2.19 -24.10
C SER A 144 -19.85 1.12 -23.10
N VAL A 145 -19.64 1.50 -21.85
CA VAL A 145 -19.20 0.61 -20.76
C VAL A 145 -20.13 0.79 -19.58
N GLU A 146 -20.69 -0.28 -19.03
CA GLU A 146 -21.47 -0.20 -17.80
C GLU A 146 -20.55 -0.23 -16.57
N MET A 147 -20.70 0.75 -15.67
CA MET A 147 -19.93 0.84 -14.42
C MET A 147 -20.84 1.23 -13.26
N GLY A 148 -20.96 0.37 -12.25
CA GLY A 148 -21.44 0.74 -10.90
C GLY A 148 -22.80 1.46 -10.81
N GLY A 149 -23.72 1.26 -11.76
CA GLY A 149 -25.04 1.92 -11.78
C GLY A 149 -25.19 3.03 -12.82
N GLY A 150 -24.18 3.27 -13.67
CA GLY A 150 -24.25 4.16 -14.83
C GLY A 150 -23.63 3.55 -16.09
N SER A 151 -23.93 4.13 -17.25
CA SER A 151 -23.30 3.78 -18.53
C SER A 151 -22.40 4.91 -19.01
N PHE A 152 -21.15 4.60 -19.29
CA PHE A 152 -20.19 5.53 -19.90
C PHE A 152 -20.25 5.40 -21.42
N GLU A 153 -20.54 6.47 -22.17
CA GLU A 153 -20.55 6.46 -23.64
C GLU A 153 -19.33 7.18 -24.23
N MET A 154 -18.60 6.49 -25.10
CA MET A 154 -17.53 7.01 -25.95
C MET A 154 -18.04 7.18 -27.37
N ASP A 155 -18.29 8.40 -27.82
CA ASP A 155 -18.48 8.77 -29.24
C ASP A 155 -17.16 9.13 -29.93
N PHE A 156 -16.62 8.23 -30.75
CA PHE A 156 -15.37 8.46 -31.47
C PHE A 156 -15.48 9.57 -32.53
N GLU A 157 -16.67 10.06 -32.87
CA GLU A 157 -16.84 11.18 -33.82
C GLU A 157 -16.82 12.57 -33.17
N GLY A 158 -16.92 12.64 -31.84
CA GLY A 158 -16.91 13.90 -31.09
C GLY A 158 -15.50 14.49 -31.01
N GLY A 159 -15.33 15.76 -31.40
CA GLY A 159 -14.10 16.50 -31.10
C GLY A 159 -13.95 16.73 -29.59
N GLU A 160 -12.71 16.77 -29.12
CA GLU A 160 -12.25 16.82 -27.72
C GLU A 160 -13.05 17.77 -26.79
N ASN A 161 -13.62 18.85 -27.33
CA ASN A 161 -14.38 19.85 -26.56
C ASN A 161 -15.76 19.41 -26.06
N ASP A 162 -16.42 18.43 -26.68
CA ASP A 162 -17.76 17.97 -26.24
C ASP A 162 -17.69 16.70 -25.39
N MET A 163 -16.69 15.84 -25.63
CA MET A 163 -16.45 14.63 -24.84
C MET A 163 -15.96 14.96 -23.44
N LEU A 164 -14.88 15.72 -23.31
CA LEU A 164 -14.29 16.01 -22.00
C LEU A 164 -15.09 17.08 -21.23
N GLY A 165 -15.80 17.99 -21.88
CA GLY A 165 -16.55 19.05 -21.20
C GLY A 165 -17.77 18.54 -20.43
N GLY A 166 -18.59 17.69 -21.05
CA GLY A 166 -19.75 17.07 -20.39
C GLY A 166 -19.35 15.94 -19.43
N MET A 167 -18.38 15.12 -19.83
CA MET A 167 -17.84 14.02 -19.02
C MET A 167 -17.10 14.53 -17.80
N ALA A 168 -16.18 15.49 -17.93
CA ALA A 168 -15.49 16.03 -16.76
C ALA A 168 -16.48 16.70 -15.81
N GLN A 169 -17.58 17.28 -16.31
CA GLN A 169 -18.57 17.90 -15.43
C GLN A 169 -19.45 16.88 -14.72
N GLU A 170 -20.06 15.91 -15.41
CA GLU A 170 -20.91 14.89 -14.76
C GLU A 170 -20.09 13.90 -13.92
N LEU A 171 -18.89 13.53 -14.37
CA LEU A 171 -17.96 12.69 -13.62
C LEU A 171 -17.38 13.47 -12.43
N ALA A 172 -17.03 14.76 -12.58
CA ALA A 172 -16.63 15.56 -11.43
C ALA A 172 -17.79 15.82 -10.47
N GLU A 173 -19.03 15.99 -10.94
CA GLU A 173 -20.20 16.15 -10.06
C GLU A 173 -20.52 14.84 -9.32
N GLY A 174 -20.54 13.69 -10.00
CA GLY A 174 -20.78 12.39 -9.38
C GLY A 174 -19.63 11.91 -8.47
N ILE A 175 -18.37 12.13 -8.89
CA ILE A 175 -17.20 11.90 -8.04
C ILE A 175 -17.17 12.91 -6.90
N ALA A 176 -17.50 14.18 -7.10
CA ALA A 176 -17.56 15.15 -6.01
C ALA A 176 -18.66 14.81 -5.01
N GLU A 177 -19.85 14.38 -5.46
CA GLU A 177 -20.91 13.94 -4.55
C GLU A 177 -20.52 12.66 -3.81
N GLY A 178 -19.95 11.67 -4.51
CA GLY A 178 -19.46 10.43 -3.90
C GLY A 178 -18.30 10.65 -2.92
N MET A 179 -17.33 11.50 -3.29
CA MET A 179 -16.21 11.91 -2.45
C MET A 179 -16.67 12.77 -1.28
N GLU A 180 -17.62 13.69 -1.47
CA GLU A 180 -18.20 14.49 -0.39
C GLU A 180 -18.96 13.61 0.58
N GLN A 181 -19.73 12.63 0.10
CA GLN A 181 -20.40 11.67 0.97
C GLN A 181 -19.40 10.77 1.71
N ALA A 182 -18.37 10.27 1.03
CA ALA A 182 -17.29 9.50 1.65
C ALA A 182 -16.51 10.33 2.67
N PHE A 183 -16.25 11.61 2.37
CA PHE A 183 -15.58 12.56 3.26
C PHE A 183 -16.46 12.90 4.47
N GLN A 184 -17.75 13.12 4.28
CA GLN A 184 -18.70 13.33 5.36
C GLN A 184 -18.83 12.07 6.24
N SER A 185 -18.84 10.87 5.64
CA SER A 185 -18.84 9.61 6.38
C SER A 185 -17.55 9.43 7.18
N ALA A 186 -16.39 9.61 6.55
CA ALA A 186 -15.09 9.54 7.20
C ALA A 186 -14.92 10.62 8.29
N ALA A 187 -15.44 11.83 8.07
CA ALA A 187 -15.44 12.90 9.06
C ALA A 187 -16.36 12.57 10.24
N ALA A 188 -17.53 11.99 10.00
CA ALA A 188 -18.44 11.53 11.05
C ALA A 188 -17.84 10.37 11.86
N GLU A 189 -17.21 9.40 11.19
CA GLU A 189 -16.50 8.29 11.84
C GLU A 189 -15.31 8.80 12.63
N TRP A 190 -14.50 9.71 12.07
CA TRP A 190 -13.41 10.35 12.78
C TRP A 190 -13.90 11.11 14.01
N GLN A 191 -14.99 11.89 13.89
CA GLN A 191 -15.62 12.57 15.03
C GLN A 191 -16.15 11.60 16.08
N ALA A 192 -16.58 10.40 15.70
CA ALA A 192 -17.00 9.33 16.60
C ALA A 192 -15.82 8.52 17.19
N GLY A 193 -14.58 8.79 16.78
CA GLY A 193 -13.40 8.04 17.21
C GLY A 193 -13.26 6.67 16.55
N GLY A 194 -13.83 6.51 15.35
CA GLY A 194 -13.86 5.31 14.53
C GLY A 194 -15.27 4.94 14.07
N SER A 195 -15.37 4.06 13.08
CA SER A 195 -16.62 3.41 12.70
C SER A 195 -17.17 2.52 13.83
N ALA A 196 -18.47 2.20 13.80
CA ALA A 196 -19.10 1.34 14.82
C ALA A 196 -18.41 -0.04 14.95
N GLU A 197 -17.96 -0.61 13.83
CA GLU A 197 -17.22 -1.87 13.81
C GLU A 197 -15.84 -1.74 14.46
N GLU A 198 -15.14 -0.63 14.21
CA GLU A 198 -13.85 -0.34 14.84
C GLU A 198 -13.98 -0.13 16.34
N ILE A 199 -15.02 0.58 16.79
CA ILE A 199 -15.32 0.78 18.22
C ILE A 199 -15.59 -0.58 18.87
N ALA A 200 -16.43 -1.42 18.25
CA ALA A 200 -16.72 -2.75 18.76
C ALA A 200 -15.46 -3.64 18.80
N ARG A 201 -14.61 -3.58 17.77
CA ARG A 201 -13.33 -4.31 17.71
C ARG A 201 -12.38 -3.86 18.82
N MET A 202 -12.23 -2.56 19.03
CA MET A 202 -11.37 -1.98 20.07
C MET A 202 -11.82 -2.42 21.48
N HIS A 203 -13.13 -2.39 21.76
CA HIS A 203 -13.66 -2.87 23.04
C HIS A 203 -13.55 -4.38 23.20
N ALA A 204 -13.73 -5.16 22.14
CA ALA A 204 -13.51 -6.61 22.17
C ALA A 204 -12.04 -6.96 22.45
N SER A 205 -11.10 -6.23 21.85
CA SER A 205 -9.67 -6.32 22.14
C SER A 205 -9.37 -5.95 23.61
N PHE A 206 -9.92 -4.83 24.07
CA PHE A 206 -9.82 -4.42 25.47
C PHE A 206 -10.29 -5.54 26.40
N ASP A 207 -11.46 -6.15 26.15
CA ASP A 207 -12.01 -7.23 26.95
C ASP A 207 -11.16 -8.50 26.92
N ALA A 208 -10.64 -8.86 25.75
CA ALA A 208 -9.77 -10.01 25.54
C ALA A 208 -8.45 -9.93 26.31
N LEU A 209 -7.94 -8.71 26.54
CA LEU A 209 -6.69 -8.46 27.27
C LEU A 209 -6.77 -8.97 28.72
N ARG A 210 -6.05 -10.05 28.99
CA ARG A 210 -5.98 -10.73 30.29
C ARG A 210 -4.60 -11.36 30.47
N PRO A 211 -4.18 -11.75 31.69
CA PRO A 211 -2.95 -12.49 31.88
C PRO A 211 -3.01 -13.82 31.11
N VAL A 212 -1.95 -14.14 30.37
CA VAL A 212 -1.81 -15.39 29.63
C VAL A 212 -0.49 -16.03 30.04
N ASP A 213 -0.55 -17.26 30.57
CA ASP A 213 0.65 -18.04 30.86
C ASP A 213 1.26 -18.67 29.59
N GLU A 214 2.55 -19.01 29.65
CA GLU A 214 3.28 -19.60 28.51
C GLU A 214 2.65 -20.88 27.97
N PRO A 215 2.23 -21.87 28.80
CA PRO A 215 1.58 -23.07 28.29
C PRO A 215 0.28 -22.78 27.54
N THR A 216 -0.57 -21.90 28.05
CA THR A 216 -1.84 -21.52 27.43
C THR A 216 -1.60 -20.80 26.10
N SER A 217 -0.65 -19.86 26.08
CA SER A 217 -0.24 -19.17 24.85
C SER A 217 0.26 -20.15 23.80
N THR A 218 1.13 -21.09 24.18
CA THR A 218 1.71 -22.10 23.28
C THR A 218 0.65 -23.05 22.72
N LEU A 219 -0.29 -23.51 23.54
CA LEU A 219 -1.37 -24.41 23.11
C LEU A 219 -2.33 -23.78 22.09
N GLY A 220 -2.43 -22.44 22.04
CA GLY A 220 -3.27 -21.76 21.07
C GLY A 220 -2.83 -22.03 19.63
N TRP A 221 -1.54 -21.87 19.36
CA TRP A 221 -0.97 -21.93 18.01
C TRP A 221 -0.22 -23.23 17.70
N ARG A 222 0.26 -23.96 18.72
CA ARG A 222 1.01 -25.21 18.55
C ARG A 222 0.07 -26.41 18.59
N VAL A 223 0.08 -27.21 17.53
CA VAL A 223 -0.87 -28.32 17.32
C VAL A 223 -0.16 -29.65 17.03
N SER A 224 -0.88 -30.75 17.28
CA SER A 224 -0.57 -32.06 16.73
C SER A 224 -1.73 -32.49 15.84
N VAL A 225 -1.44 -32.77 14.58
CA VAL A 225 -2.42 -33.02 13.53
C VAL A 225 -2.24 -34.45 13.03
N ASN A 226 -3.27 -35.28 13.20
CA ASN A 226 -3.36 -36.56 12.53
C ASN A 226 -4.35 -36.44 11.36
N ALA A 227 -3.82 -36.27 10.15
CA ALA A 227 -4.60 -36.14 8.92
C ALA A 227 -4.73 -37.46 8.16
N VAL A 228 -4.11 -38.54 8.65
CA VAL A 228 -4.12 -39.85 7.99
C VAL A 228 -5.54 -40.34 7.74
N GLY A 229 -5.89 -40.56 6.48
CA GLY A 229 -7.21 -41.06 6.09
C GLY A 229 -8.31 -40.00 6.07
N ARG A 230 -7.98 -38.72 6.27
CA ARG A 230 -8.93 -37.59 6.22
C ARG A 230 -8.73 -36.76 4.96
N ARG A 231 -9.79 -36.11 4.47
CA ARG A 231 -9.67 -35.12 3.39
C ARG A 231 -8.84 -33.94 3.87
N VAL A 232 -7.97 -33.42 3.02
CA VAL A 232 -7.14 -32.25 3.34
C VAL A 232 -8.04 -31.05 3.72
N ALA A 233 -9.10 -30.79 2.94
CA ALA A 233 -10.04 -29.71 3.20
C ALA A 233 -10.61 -29.73 4.63
N ASP A 234 -11.11 -30.88 5.09
CA ASP A 234 -11.70 -31.04 6.43
C ASP A 234 -10.68 -30.75 7.55
N VAL A 235 -9.40 -31.08 7.33
CA VAL A 235 -8.34 -30.83 8.30
C VAL A 235 -7.93 -29.35 8.29
N VAL A 236 -7.79 -28.74 7.12
CA VAL A 236 -7.46 -27.31 6.96
C VAL A 236 -8.56 -26.44 7.56
N GLU A 237 -9.83 -26.73 7.30
CA GLU A 237 -10.97 -26.01 7.89
C GLU A 237 -10.94 -26.09 9.43
N THR A 238 -10.58 -27.25 9.99
CA THR A 238 -10.40 -27.39 11.45
C THR A 238 -9.27 -26.49 11.95
N LEU A 239 -8.15 -26.40 11.23
CA LEU A 239 -6.98 -25.59 11.61
C LEU A 239 -7.26 -24.08 11.53
N LEU A 240 -8.07 -23.65 10.55
CA LEU A 240 -8.57 -22.27 10.41
C LEU A 240 -9.59 -21.88 11.48
N GLY A 241 -10.14 -22.84 12.24
CA GLY A 241 -11.11 -22.60 13.29
C GLY A 241 -10.68 -21.50 14.28
N GLY A 242 -11.51 -20.45 14.40
CA GLY A 242 -11.28 -19.30 15.27
C GLY A 242 -10.41 -18.19 14.67
N SER A 243 -9.82 -18.38 13.48
CA SER A 243 -9.02 -17.35 12.81
C SER A 243 -9.87 -16.24 12.19
N GLY A 244 -11.11 -16.54 11.80
CA GLY A 244 -11.94 -15.65 10.98
C GLY A 244 -11.79 -15.86 9.48
N ILE A 245 -10.85 -16.69 9.04
CA ILE A 245 -10.60 -17.01 7.63
C ILE A 245 -11.46 -18.22 7.23
N ALA A 246 -12.18 -18.09 6.11
CA ALA A 246 -12.90 -19.20 5.50
C ALA A 246 -12.02 -19.96 4.50
N LEU A 247 -12.30 -21.25 4.30
CA LEU A 247 -11.64 -22.04 3.27
C LEU A 247 -12.35 -21.85 1.93
N ALA A 248 -11.66 -21.35 0.90
CA ALA A 248 -12.20 -21.31 -0.46
C ALA A 248 -12.38 -22.74 -1.00
N ALA A 249 -13.39 -22.95 -1.83
CA ALA A 249 -13.66 -24.26 -2.43
C ALA A 249 -12.55 -24.63 -3.43
N ASP A 250 -11.95 -25.81 -3.26
CA ASP A 250 -10.90 -26.30 -4.14
C ASP A 250 -10.89 -27.84 -4.16
N GLU A 251 -11.20 -28.42 -5.32
CA GLU A 251 -11.29 -29.88 -5.52
C GLU A 251 -9.96 -30.60 -5.23
N ARG A 252 -8.81 -29.91 -5.35
CA ARG A 252 -7.49 -30.49 -5.08
C ARG A 252 -7.34 -30.86 -3.61
N LEU A 253 -8.06 -30.19 -2.71
CA LEU A 253 -8.08 -30.48 -1.27
C LEU A 253 -9.00 -31.65 -0.88
N ASP A 254 -9.74 -32.24 -1.84
CA ASP A 254 -10.58 -33.42 -1.58
C ASP A 254 -9.76 -34.71 -1.44
N ARG A 255 -8.46 -34.63 -1.70
CA ARG A 255 -7.52 -35.72 -1.55
C ARG A 255 -7.41 -36.14 -0.09
N VAL A 256 -7.21 -37.43 0.12
CA VAL A 256 -6.97 -38.00 1.45
C VAL A 256 -5.49 -37.85 1.81
N SER A 257 -5.23 -37.27 2.98
CA SER A 257 -3.89 -37.04 3.49
C SER A 257 -3.30 -38.28 4.16
N ASN A 258 -1.98 -38.43 4.10
CA ASN A 258 -1.19 -39.38 4.88
C ASN A 258 -0.25 -38.68 5.88
N VAL A 259 -0.44 -37.37 6.09
CA VAL A 259 0.41 -36.55 6.94
C VAL A 259 0.00 -36.69 8.41
N SER A 260 1.02 -36.80 9.27
CA SER A 260 0.88 -36.70 10.71
C SER A 260 1.98 -35.78 11.24
N LEU A 261 1.59 -34.70 11.91
CA LEU A 261 2.48 -33.67 12.42
C LEU A 261 2.30 -33.55 13.94
N SER A 262 3.38 -33.25 14.66
CA SER A 262 3.32 -33.05 16.11
C SER A 262 4.15 -31.86 16.53
N GLY A 263 3.55 -31.00 17.35
CA GLY A 263 4.23 -29.85 17.93
C GLY A 263 4.63 -28.79 16.90
N VAL A 264 3.90 -28.68 15.78
CA VAL A 264 4.07 -27.66 14.73
C VAL A 264 3.09 -26.50 14.94
N SER A 265 3.30 -25.37 14.29
CA SER A 265 2.29 -24.30 14.27
C SER A 265 1.09 -24.69 13.40
N ARG A 266 -0.08 -24.08 13.65
CA ARG A 266 -1.27 -24.26 12.80
C ARG A 266 -0.98 -23.92 11.34
N ILE A 267 -0.29 -22.81 11.11
CA ILE A 267 0.02 -22.33 9.76
C ILE A 267 0.99 -23.28 9.04
N GLN A 268 2.00 -23.82 9.74
CA GLN A 268 2.89 -24.87 9.19
C GLN A 268 2.12 -26.14 8.83
N ALA A 269 1.14 -26.55 9.64
CA ALA A 269 0.31 -27.69 9.33
C ALA A 269 -0.55 -27.47 8.07
N ILE A 270 -1.11 -26.27 7.90
CA ILE A 270 -1.87 -25.89 6.69
C ILE A 270 -0.96 -25.96 5.46
N GLU A 271 0.22 -25.32 5.50
CA GLU A 271 1.20 -25.33 4.41
C GLU A 271 1.60 -26.75 4.01
N THR A 272 1.90 -27.61 5.00
CA THR A 272 2.31 -29.00 4.74
C THR A 272 1.19 -29.82 4.08
N LEU A 273 -0.06 -29.62 4.52
CA LEU A 273 -1.22 -30.31 3.97
C LEU A 273 -1.57 -29.83 2.55
N CYS A 274 -1.47 -28.52 2.30
CA CYS A 274 -1.67 -27.94 0.98
C CYS A 274 -0.59 -28.42 -0.01
N ALA A 275 0.67 -28.47 0.43
CA ALA A 275 1.76 -29.01 -0.37
C ALA A 275 1.55 -30.50 -0.73
N GLU A 276 1.01 -31.33 0.17
CA GLU A 276 0.63 -32.73 -0.14
C GLU A 276 -0.47 -32.80 -1.22
N ALA A 277 -1.39 -31.84 -1.21
CA ALA A 277 -2.43 -31.72 -2.22
C ALA A 277 -1.91 -31.18 -3.57
N GLY A 278 -0.71 -30.58 -3.59
CA GLY A 278 -0.07 -30.01 -4.78
C GLY A 278 -0.41 -28.54 -5.02
N VAL A 279 -0.79 -27.81 -3.96
CA VAL A 279 -1.15 -26.40 -4.01
C VAL A 279 -0.42 -25.58 -2.96
N VAL A 280 -0.31 -24.28 -3.20
CA VAL A 280 0.19 -23.28 -2.24
C VAL A 280 -0.99 -22.48 -1.71
N PRO A 281 -1.15 -22.35 -0.38
CA PRO A 281 -2.15 -21.47 0.18
C PRO A 281 -1.77 -20.00 -0.04
N ILE A 282 -2.74 -19.18 -0.42
CA ILE A 282 -2.67 -17.73 -0.49
C ILE A 282 -3.54 -17.19 0.65
N TYR A 283 -2.91 -16.54 1.62
CA TYR A 283 -3.60 -15.92 2.75
C TYR A 283 -4.26 -14.61 2.32
N PRO A 284 -5.39 -14.23 2.94
CA PRO A 284 -6.13 -13.05 2.52
C PRO A 284 -5.36 -11.77 2.83
N ASP A 285 -5.37 -10.83 1.88
CA ASP A 285 -4.77 -9.52 2.02
C ASP A 285 -5.54 -8.68 3.07
N PRO A 286 -4.86 -8.16 4.10
CA PRO A 286 -5.48 -7.33 5.12
C PRO A 286 -6.18 -6.08 4.60
N MET A 287 -5.65 -5.47 3.54
CA MET A 287 -6.26 -4.30 2.92
C MET A 287 -7.62 -4.68 2.31
N ARG A 288 -7.72 -5.83 1.66
CA ARG A 288 -8.98 -6.35 1.10
C ARG A 288 -9.99 -6.65 2.20
N ILE A 289 -9.54 -7.24 3.31
CA ILE A 289 -10.41 -7.46 4.49
C ILE A 289 -10.91 -6.12 5.04
N ALA A 290 -10.05 -5.10 5.12
CA ALA A 290 -10.41 -3.79 5.66
C ALA A 290 -11.48 -3.07 4.81
N ILE A 291 -11.51 -3.28 3.50
CA ILE A 291 -12.57 -2.77 2.61
C ILE A 291 -13.81 -3.67 2.54
N GLY A 292 -13.93 -4.64 3.44
CA GLY A 292 -15.12 -5.48 3.60
C GLY A 292 -15.13 -6.76 2.76
N GLU A 293 -14.04 -7.10 2.08
CA GLU A 293 -13.95 -8.40 1.40
C GLU A 293 -13.91 -9.55 2.40
N LYS A 294 -14.44 -10.69 1.96
CA LYS A 294 -14.44 -11.90 2.78
C LYS A 294 -13.01 -12.42 2.91
N ALA A 295 -12.53 -12.60 4.14
CA ALA A 295 -11.26 -13.24 4.42
C ALA A 295 -11.31 -14.74 4.04
N GLU A 296 -10.72 -15.11 2.90
CA GLU A 296 -10.67 -16.48 2.41
C GLU A 296 -9.23 -16.95 2.18
N LEU A 297 -8.96 -18.21 2.52
CA LEU A 297 -7.75 -18.93 2.13
C LEU A 297 -7.95 -19.47 0.71
N THR A 298 -7.22 -18.90 -0.26
CA THR A 298 -7.27 -19.32 -1.67
C THR A 298 -6.00 -20.09 -2.04
N PHE A 299 -5.88 -20.57 -3.29
CA PHE A 299 -4.83 -21.53 -3.66
C PHE A 299 -4.24 -21.28 -5.05
N ARG A 300 -2.91 -21.39 -5.15
CA ARG A 300 -2.16 -21.42 -6.41
C ARG A 300 -1.64 -22.83 -6.70
N ASP A 301 -1.56 -23.18 -7.98
CA ASP A 301 -0.91 -24.42 -8.41
C ASP A 301 0.60 -24.42 -8.16
N GLY A 302 1.14 -25.62 -7.91
CA GLY A 302 2.57 -25.88 -7.90
C GLY A 302 3.24 -25.60 -6.55
N PRO A 303 4.58 -25.57 -6.50
CA PRO A 303 5.33 -25.23 -5.30
C PRO A 303 5.43 -23.71 -5.09
N ARG A 304 5.84 -23.29 -3.88
CA ARG A 304 6.24 -21.90 -3.62
C ARG A 304 7.47 -21.56 -4.46
N THR A 305 7.46 -20.38 -5.07
CA THR A 305 8.57 -19.84 -5.88
C THR A 305 9.61 -19.13 -5.04
N LEU A 306 9.20 -18.57 -3.90
CA LEU A 306 10.05 -17.89 -2.93
C LEU A 306 10.15 -18.70 -1.63
N PRO A 307 11.29 -18.61 -0.91
CA PRO A 307 11.48 -19.36 0.32
C PRO A 307 10.54 -18.87 1.43
N VAL A 308 10.21 -19.81 2.32
CA VAL A 308 9.44 -19.53 3.54
C VAL A 308 10.11 -20.19 4.74
N ALA A 309 9.93 -19.60 5.91
CA ALA A 309 10.39 -20.13 7.19
C ALA A 309 9.22 -20.22 8.18
N PHE A 310 9.38 -21.06 9.20
CA PHE A 310 8.44 -21.16 10.31
C PHE A 310 9.18 -20.93 11.62
N ALA A 311 8.74 -19.95 12.40
CA ALA A 311 9.30 -19.64 13.71
C ALA A 311 8.18 -19.39 14.72
N GLY A 312 8.04 -20.31 15.69
CA GLY A 312 6.93 -20.26 16.64
C GLY A 312 5.56 -20.31 15.93
N PRO A 313 4.65 -19.35 16.18
CA PRO A 313 3.34 -19.31 15.54
C PRO A 313 3.37 -18.79 14.09
N PHE A 314 4.50 -18.29 13.62
CA PHE A 314 4.59 -17.51 12.38
C PHE A 314 5.00 -18.36 11.17
N LEU A 315 4.37 -18.05 10.04
CA LEU A 315 4.92 -18.18 8.70
C LEU A 315 5.65 -16.88 8.38
N ILE A 316 6.87 -17.00 7.88
CA ILE A 316 7.68 -15.90 7.37
C ILE A 316 7.87 -16.16 5.89
N GLU A 317 7.48 -15.21 5.05
CA GLU A 317 7.63 -15.35 3.61
C GLU A 317 8.17 -14.07 2.98
N VAL A 318 8.98 -14.25 1.94
CA VAL A 318 9.24 -13.17 0.99
C VAL A 318 8.08 -13.18 0.00
N ASP A 319 7.25 -12.16 0.03
CA ASP A 319 6.12 -12.02 -0.89
C ASP A 319 6.59 -11.56 -2.27
N GLU A 320 7.56 -10.65 -2.29
CA GLU A 320 7.98 -9.91 -3.48
C GLU A 320 9.46 -9.52 -3.36
N VAL A 321 10.15 -9.48 -4.49
CA VAL A 321 11.48 -8.92 -4.64
C VAL A 321 11.42 -8.01 -5.86
N ASP A 322 11.77 -6.75 -5.66
CA ASP A 322 11.77 -5.73 -6.70
C ASP A 322 13.21 -5.27 -6.94
N GLU A 323 13.72 -5.51 -8.15
CA GLU A 323 15.10 -5.23 -8.54
C GLU A 323 15.15 -3.98 -9.42
N ASP A 324 15.85 -2.95 -8.96
CA ASP A 324 16.07 -1.73 -9.73
C ASP A 324 17.33 -1.89 -10.59
N ALA A 325 17.27 -2.78 -11.59
CA ALA A 325 18.36 -2.94 -12.56
C ALA A 325 18.38 -1.75 -13.54
N PRO A 326 19.57 -1.19 -13.88
CA PRO A 326 20.92 -1.64 -13.53
C PRO A 326 21.53 -0.91 -12.32
N ASN A 327 20.73 -0.34 -11.43
CA ASN A 327 21.20 0.51 -10.34
C ASN A 327 21.83 -0.27 -9.17
N THR A 328 21.92 -1.60 -9.15
CA THR A 328 22.44 -2.37 -7.98
C THR A 328 21.66 -2.18 -6.68
N THR A 329 20.43 -1.69 -6.78
CA THR A 329 19.48 -1.50 -5.68
C THR A 329 18.24 -2.35 -5.91
N GLY A 330 17.45 -2.49 -4.86
CA GLY A 330 16.16 -3.15 -4.92
C GLY A 330 15.46 -3.06 -3.58
N SER A 331 14.35 -3.75 -3.46
CA SER A 331 13.69 -3.99 -2.18
C SER A 331 13.11 -5.39 -2.16
N PHE A 332 12.72 -5.86 -0.99
CA PHE A 332 11.93 -7.09 -0.90
C PHE A 332 10.84 -6.91 0.14
N LYS A 333 9.68 -7.51 -0.07
CA LYS A 333 8.59 -7.52 0.90
C LYS A 333 8.65 -8.80 1.72
N ILE A 334 8.84 -8.67 3.03
CA ILE A 334 8.77 -9.76 3.99
C ILE A 334 7.47 -9.66 4.80
N SER A 335 6.73 -10.77 4.88
CA SER A 335 5.47 -10.86 5.60
C SER A 335 5.52 -11.92 6.70
N LEU A 336 4.95 -11.57 7.84
CA LEU A 336 4.75 -12.42 9.00
C LEU A 336 3.26 -12.72 9.13
N ARG A 337 2.89 -14.00 9.08
CA ARG A 337 1.49 -14.44 9.23
C ARG A 337 1.37 -15.42 10.39
N ALA A 338 0.38 -15.26 11.25
CA ALA A 338 0.13 -16.20 12.35
C ALA A 338 -1.36 -16.52 12.53
N LEU A 339 -1.61 -17.74 13.00
CA LEU A 339 -2.94 -18.27 13.28
C LEU A 339 -3.01 -18.89 14.67
N GLY A 340 -4.12 -18.64 15.36
CA GLY A 340 -4.40 -19.26 16.65
C GLY A 340 -3.63 -18.66 17.82
N LEU A 341 -3.16 -17.42 17.69
CA LEU A 341 -2.68 -16.65 18.84
C LEU A 341 -3.84 -16.41 19.82
N ASP A 342 -3.52 -16.39 21.13
CA ASP A 342 -4.51 -16.10 22.15
C ASP A 342 -5.05 -14.66 21.98
N PRO A 343 -6.37 -14.41 22.09
CA PRO A 343 -6.92 -13.06 21.96
C PRO A 343 -6.30 -12.02 22.90
N GLY A 344 -5.84 -12.42 24.10
CA GLY A 344 -5.14 -11.51 25.01
C GLY A 344 -3.74 -11.15 24.52
N VAL A 345 -3.06 -12.07 23.84
CA VAL A 345 -1.77 -11.80 23.16
C VAL A 345 -2.00 -10.88 21.97
N LEU A 346 -3.01 -11.15 21.12
CA LEU A 346 -3.34 -10.27 19.99
C LEU A 346 -3.63 -8.83 20.47
N ALA A 347 -4.48 -8.66 21.49
CA ALA A 347 -4.82 -7.36 22.07
C ALA A 347 -3.61 -6.58 22.62
N ALA A 348 -2.61 -7.29 23.17
CA ALA A 348 -1.37 -6.66 23.65
C ALA A 348 -0.51 -6.11 22.49
N ASN A 349 -0.66 -6.66 21.28
CA ASN A 349 0.16 -6.40 20.10
C ASN A 349 -0.57 -5.60 19.00
N GLU A 350 -1.64 -4.87 19.31
CA GLU A 350 -2.32 -3.99 18.34
C GLU A 350 -1.63 -2.63 18.13
N SER A 351 -0.73 -2.25 19.04
CA SER A 351 -0.03 -0.97 18.96
C SER A 351 1.18 -1.01 18.04
N MET A 352 1.54 0.14 17.49
CA MET A 352 2.79 0.30 16.76
C MET A 352 3.99 -0.13 17.61
N ALA A 353 4.76 -1.10 17.13
CA ALA A 353 5.96 -1.62 17.77
C ALA A 353 6.89 -2.25 16.72
N GLU A 354 8.08 -2.63 17.17
CA GLU A 354 9.02 -3.43 16.38
C GLU A 354 8.70 -4.91 16.56
N TYR A 355 7.94 -5.47 15.62
CA TYR A 355 7.56 -6.89 15.61
C TYR A 355 8.60 -7.79 14.94
N LEU A 356 9.39 -7.20 14.05
CA LEU A 356 10.37 -7.89 13.23
C LEU A 356 11.66 -7.09 13.28
N THR A 357 12.73 -7.74 13.71
CA THR A 357 14.09 -7.22 13.54
C THR A 357 14.78 -8.10 12.51
N LEU A 358 15.37 -7.47 11.50
CA LEU A 358 16.27 -8.14 10.57
C LEU A 358 17.66 -8.01 11.16
N ASP A 359 18.26 -9.14 11.51
CA ASP A 359 19.57 -9.18 12.12
C ASP A 359 20.66 -9.10 11.03
N GLU A 360 20.44 -9.77 9.89
CA GLU A 360 21.36 -9.82 8.75
C GLU A 360 20.57 -10.00 7.45
N VAL A 361 20.94 -9.26 6.40
CA VAL A 361 20.54 -9.58 5.02
C VAL A 361 21.80 -9.59 4.18
N SER A 362 22.21 -10.76 3.71
CA SER A 362 23.54 -10.93 3.12
C SER A 362 23.53 -11.69 1.81
N ALA A 363 24.45 -11.34 0.93
CA ALA A 363 24.76 -12.11 -0.26
C ALA A 363 25.40 -13.46 0.10
N PRO A 364 25.52 -14.43 -0.83
CA PRO A 364 26.07 -15.76 -0.54
C PRO A 364 27.53 -15.75 -0.09
N ASP A 365 28.27 -14.67 -0.34
CA ASP A 365 29.65 -14.46 0.12
C ASP A 365 29.75 -13.76 1.49
N GLY A 366 28.60 -13.38 2.08
CA GLY A 366 28.49 -12.71 3.37
C GLY A 366 28.53 -11.18 3.32
N GLU A 367 28.49 -10.55 2.14
CA GLU A 367 28.35 -9.10 2.03
C GLU A 367 26.96 -8.64 2.52
N GLU A 368 26.92 -7.64 3.42
CA GLU A 368 25.66 -7.07 3.93
C GLU A 368 25.00 -6.19 2.86
N LEU A 369 23.75 -6.51 2.54
CA LEU A 369 22.98 -5.86 1.49
C LEU A 369 22.05 -4.75 2.01
N ARG A 370 21.87 -4.57 3.33
CA ARG A 370 21.07 -3.44 3.84
C ARG A 370 21.85 -2.12 3.80
N PRO A 371 21.18 -1.01 3.46
CA PRO A 371 21.77 0.32 3.57
C PRO A 371 22.04 0.71 5.04
N ASP A 372 21.09 0.42 5.93
CA ASP A 372 21.15 0.72 7.37
C ASP A 372 20.76 -0.53 8.20
N PRO A 373 21.73 -1.25 8.80
CA PRO A 373 21.45 -2.43 9.61
C PRO A 373 20.85 -2.10 10.98
N ASP A 374 20.93 -0.83 11.43
CA ASP A 374 20.41 -0.37 12.72
C ASP A 374 18.99 0.22 12.58
N ALA A 375 18.43 0.24 11.37
CA ALA A 375 17.08 0.73 11.12
C ALA A 375 16.05 -0.06 11.94
N GLN A 376 15.17 0.66 12.64
CA GLN A 376 14.05 0.08 13.36
C GLN A 376 12.75 0.29 12.59
N TRP A 377 12.05 -0.80 12.32
CA TRP A 377 10.77 -0.76 11.62
C TRP A 377 9.63 -0.87 12.62
N MET A 378 9.05 0.27 12.93
CA MET A 378 7.83 0.33 13.72
C MET A 378 6.62 0.26 12.79
N GLY A 379 5.72 -0.66 13.08
CA GLY A 379 4.43 -0.70 12.38
C GLY A 379 3.36 -1.33 13.25
N SER A 380 2.12 -1.22 12.81
CA SER A 380 0.99 -1.90 13.42
C SER A 380 0.65 -3.14 12.61
N PRO A 381 0.54 -4.32 13.23
CA PRO A 381 0.07 -5.49 12.53
C PRO A 381 -1.41 -5.30 12.19
N THR A 382 -1.85 -5.92 11.10
CA THR A 382 -3.28 -6.09 10.88
C THR A 382 -3.76 -7.33 11.62
N ILE A 383 -4.72 -7.13 12.51
CA ILE A 383 -5.35 -8.21 13.26
C ILE A 383 -6.81 -8.30 12.83
N HIS A 384 -7.16 -9.43 12.22
CA HIS A 384 -8.54 -9.78 11.90
C HIS A 384 -8.93 -11.01 12.70
N ARG A 385 -9.67 -10.80 13.79
CA ARG A 385 -10.09 -11.87 14.70
C ARG A 385 -8.89 -12.66 15.25
N GLY A 386 -8.64 -13.86 14.74
CA GLY A 386 -7.53 -14.72 15.15
C GLY A 386 -6.38 -14.80 14.12
N TYR A 387 -6.45 -13.98 13.07
CA TYR A 387 -5.41 -13.81 12.05
C TYR A 387 -4.57 -12.58 12.36
N PHE A 388 -3.25 -12.76 12.35
CA PHE A 388 -2.25 -11.72 12.53
C PHE A 388 -1.41 -11.63 11.27
N GLU A 389 -1.23 -10.42 10.75
CA GLU A 389 -0.34 -10.13 9.65
C GLU A 389 0.48 -8.88 9.92
N TYR A 390 1.77 -8.92 9.59
CA TYR A 390 2.67 -7.78 9.60
C TYR A 390 3.60 -7.90 8.40
N SER A 391 3.75 -6.84 7.61
CA SER A 391 4.65 -6.82 6.47
C SER A 391 5.62 -5.65 6.58
N LEU A 392 6.81 -5.85 6.05
CA LEU A 392 7.87 -4.86 5.94
C LEU A 392 8.50 -4.96 4.55
N SER A 393 8.93 -3.83 3.99
CA SER A 393 9.70 -3.79 2.74
C SER A 393 11.07 -3.15 2.96
N PRO A 394 12.13 -3.91 3.31
CA PRO A 394 13.47 -3.37 3.45
C PRO A 394 14.12 -3.13 2.08
N ASP A 395 14.92 -2.07 2.01
CA ASP A 395 15.74 -1.77 0.85
C ASP A 395 17.01 -2.64 0.80
N LEU A 396 17.48 -2.91 -0.41
CA LEU A 396 18.70 -3.63 -0.74
C LEU A 396 19.64 -2.73 -1.54
N ARG A 397 20.94 -2.90 -1.33
CA ARG A 397 22.02 -2.28 -2.11
C ARG A 397 23.09 -3.30 -2.46
N GLY A 398 23.97 -2.94 -3.40
CA GLY A 398 25.07 -3.81 -3.79
C GLY A 398 24.63 -5.04 -4.59
N LEU A 399 23.44 -5.00 -5.20
CA LEU A 399 22.92 -6.05 -6.07
C LEU A 399 23.69 -6.08 -7.39
N VAL A 400 24.94 -6.54 -7.36
CA VAL A 400 25.77 -6.72 -8.56
C VAL A 400 25.47 -8.07 -9.20
N ARG A 401 25.89 -8.27 -10.46
CA ARG A 401 25.61 -9.48 -11.25
C ARG A 401 25.95 -10.81 -10.56
N ALA A 402 26.98 -10.79 -9.72
CA ALA A 402 27.44 -11.97 -8.98
C ALA A 402 26.50 -12.36 -7.82
N VAL A 403 25.61 -11.47 -7.39
CA VAL A 403 24.59 -11.72 -6.37
C VAL A 403 23.36 -12.24 -7.09
N ASP A 404 23.19 -13.56 -7.15
CA ASP A 404 22.02 -14.22 -7.76
C ASP A 404 20.91 -14.54 -6.75
N SER A 405 21.23 -14.35 -5.46
CA SER A 405 20.36 -14.66 -4.33
C SER A 405 20.87 -13.98 -3.07
N PHE A 406 20.07 -13.98 -2.01
CA PHE A 406 20.47 -13.49 -0.69
C PHE A 406 19.82 -14.28 0.45
N ASP A 407 20.41 -14.20 1.63
CA ASP A 407 19.91 -14.80 2.87
C ASP A 407 19.34 -13.70 3.78
N VAL A 408 18.31 -14.05 4.56
CA VAL A 408 17.69 -13.16 5.56
C VAL A 408 17.68 -13.88 6.90
N ILE A 409 18.32 -13.28 7.91
CA ILE A 409 18.28 -13.73 9.30
C ILE A 409 17.59 -12.66 10.12
N GLY A 410 16.69 -13.07 11.00
CA GLY A 410 16.01 -12.12 11.86
C GLY A 410 15.34 -12.77 13.05
N THR A 411 14.68 -11.91 13.83
CA THR A 411 13.96 -12.30 15.03
C THR A 411 12.58 -11.65 15.06
N ILE A 412 11.55 -12.46 15.30
CA ILE A 412 10.19 -11.97 15.53
C ILE A 412 10.00 -11.75 17.02
N HIS A 413 9.36 -10.65 17.38
CA HIS A 413 9.04 -10.29 18.75
C HIS A 413 7.52 -10.24 18.95
N LEU A 414 7.07 -10.89 20.02
CA LEU A 414 5.66 -10.89 20.40
C LEU A 414 5.53 -10.66 21.91
N GLU A 415 4.63 -9.80 22.31
CA GLU A 415 4.41 -9.48 23.71
C GLU A 415 3.28 -10.32 24.29
N ARG A 416 3.54 -11.07 25.36
CA ARG A 416 2.52 -11.81 26.10
C ARG A 416 2.15 -11.03 27.35
N PRO A 417 0.87 -10.69 27.58
CA PRO A 417 0.47 -10.05 28.83
C PRO A 417 0.59 -11.06 29.98
N ASP A 418 1.44 -10.79 30.96
CA ASP A 418 1.71 -11.67 32.11
C ASP A 418 0.98 -11.20 33.38
N ALA A 419 0.71 -9.90 33.49
CA ALA A 419 -0.11 -9.29 34.53
C ALA A 419 -1.05 -8.24 33.95
N VAL A 420 -2.32 -8.24 34.37
CA VAL A 420 -3.32 -7.25 33.96
C VAL A 420 -4.16 -6.86 35.16
N THR A 421 -4.25 -5.56 35.44
CA THR A 421 -5.09 -4.98 36.48
C THR A 421 -6.10 -4.02 35.87
N ALA A 422 -7.39 -4.27 36.10
CA ALA A 422 -8.47 -3.39 35.68
C ALA A 422 -8.79 -2.35 36.76
N ILE A 423 -8.94 -1.09 36.36
CA ILE A 423 -9.34 0.03 37.21
C ILE A 423 -10.55 0.70 36.56
N SER A 424 -11.66 0.78 37.27
CA SER A 424 -12.91 1.37 36.76
C SER A 424 -13.29 2.64 37.52
N PHE A 425 -13.75 3.63 36.77
CA PHE A 425 -14.37 4.86 37.25
C PHE A 425 -15.84 4.86 36.84
N GLN A 426 -16.74 5.16 37.79
CA GLN A 426 -18.19 5.10 37.60
C GLN A 426 -18.84 6.46 37.33
N SER A 427 -18.07 7.55 37.46
CA SER A 427 -18.53 8.91 37.14
C SER A 427 -17.37 9.79 36.70
N ALA A 428 -17.60 10.58 35.65
CA ALA A 428 -16.75 11.72 35.27
C ALA A 428 -16.92 12.88 36.25
N GLU A 429 -16.43 12.72 37.48
CA GLU A 429 -16.13 13.88 38.30
C GLU A 429 -14.91 14.60 37.70
N ALA A 430 -14.82 15.93 37.87
CA ALA A 430 -13.68 16.71 37.37
C ALA A 430 -12.32 16.10 37.77
N ARG A 431 -12.28 15.39 38.91
CA ARG A 431 -11.15 14.60 39.35
C ARG A 431 -11.61 13.41 40.20
N ALA A 432 -11.46 12.20 39.67
CA ALA A 432 -11.76 10.96 40.39
C ALA A 432 -10.47 10.16 40.64
N SER A 433 -10.40 9.42 41.75
CA SER A 433 -9.29 8.51 42.04
C SER A 433 -9.80 7.11 42.33
N ALA A 434 -9.15 6.11 41.76
CA ALA A 434 -9.46 4.70 41.93
C ALA A 434 -8.18 3.90 42.24
N HIS A 435 -8.35 2.78 42.94
CA HIS A 435 -7.26 1.93 43.40
C HIS A 435 -7.54 0.48 43.03
N ALA A 436 -6.55 -0.21 42.47
CA ALA A 436 -6.60 -1.65 42.26
C ALA A 436 -5.19 -2.26 42.35
N GLY A 437 -5.00 -3.21 43.26
CA GLY A 437 -3.69 -3.79 43.53
C GLY A 437 -2.66 -2.71 43.90
N PRO A 438 -1.48 -2.67 43.26
CA PRO A 438 -0.44 -1.67 43.54
C PRO A 438 -0.68 -0.32 42.84
N TRP A 439 -1.77 -0.19 42.08
CA TRP A 439 -2.03 0.98 41.23
C TRP A 439 -3.01 1.95 41.87
N THR A 440 -2.64 3.23 41.85
CA THR A 440 -3.54 4.37 42.07
C THR A 440 -3.66 5.14 40.77
N ALA A 441 -4.87 5.21 40.22
CA ALA A 441 -5.17 6.02 39.03
C ALA A 441 -5.96 7.26 39.46
N THR A 442 -5.58 8.43 38.96
CA THR A 442 -6.36 9.66 39.07
C THR A 442 -6.78 10.08 37.67
N TRP A 443 -8.08 10.08 37.43
CA TRP A 443 -8.69 10.55 36.20
C TRP A 443 -9.13 12.00 36.35
N THR A 444 -8.63 12.88 35.48
CA THR A 444 -9.01 14.28 35.38
C THR A 444 -9.74 14.50 34.05
N VAL A 445 -10.93 15.05 34.12
CA VAL A 445 -11.80 15.28 32.96
C VAL A 445 -11.77 16.75 32.58
N ALA A 446 -11.45 17.05 31.32
CA ALA A 446 -11.46 18.40 30.76
C ALA A 446 -12.20 18.41 29.40
N GLY A 447 -13.51 18.12 29.44
CA GLY A 447 -14.33 18.03 28.22
C GLY A 447 -14.09 16.71 27.48
N THR A 448 -13.67 16.79 26.22
CA THR A 448 -13.29 15.65 25.36
C THR A 448 -11.90 15.11 25.69
N ASP A 449 -11.07 15.94 26.31
CA ASP A 449 -9.72 15.58 26.71
C ASP A 449 -9.70 15.06 28.15
N ASN A 450 -9.13 13.88 28.32
CA ASN A 450 -9.05 13.16 29.58
C ASN A 450 -7.60 12.87 29.88
N THR A 451 -7.16 13.20 31.10
CA THR A 451 -5.81 12.85 31.56
C THR A 451 -5.91 11.87 32.72
N ILE A 452 -5.20 10.75 32.61
CA ILE A 452 -5.09 9.72 33.62
C ILE A 452 -3.66 9.75 34.17
N GLU A 453 -3.50 10.09 35.44
CA GLU A 453 -2.24 9.95 36.16
C GLU A 453 -2.24 8.62 36.92
N LEU A 454 -1.31 7.73 36.54
CA LEU A 454 -1.07 6.45 37.20
C LEU A 454 0.17 6.55 38.09
N ALA A 455 0.00 6.16 39.35
CA ALA A 455 1.07 5.95 40.31
C ALA A 455 1.08 4.48 40.74
N CYS A 456 2.27 3.92 40.92
CA CYS A 456 2.48 2.58 41.46
C CYS A 456 3.22 2.68 42.78
N SER A 457 2.84 1.87 43.77
CA SER A 457 3.59 1.75 45.03
C SER A 457 4.85 0.90 44.92
N GLU A 458 5.05 0.20 43.80
CA GLU A 458 6.14 -0.77 43.58
C GLU A 458 7.01 -0.38 42.37
N GLU A 459 8.18 -1.03 42.26
CA GLU A 459 8.99 -1.02 41.04
C GLU A 459 8.22 -1.77 39.93
N GLY A 460 8.17 -1.20 38.72
CA GLY A 460 7.43 -1.80 37.59
C GLY A 460 6.64 -0.80 36.75
N LEU A 461 6.63 0.48 37.12
CA LEU A 461 5.93 1.49 36.33
C LEU A 461 6.53 1.66 34.93
N ALA A 462 7.86 1.56 34.77
CA ALA A 462 8.58 1.80 33.51
C ALA A 462 8.13 0.91 32.34
N ASP A 463 7.69 -0.32 32.62
CA ASP A 463 7.28 -1.30 31.61
C ASP A 463 5.76 -1.48 31.55
N ALA A 464 5.02 -0.68 32.31
CA ALA A 464 3.57 -0.74 32.33
C ALA A 464 2.97 -0.12 31.05
N ARG A 465 2.01 -0.83 30.49
CA ARG A 465 1.17 -0.39 29.35
C ARG A 465 -0.26 -0.17 29.82
N VAL A 466 -1.00 0.66 29.09
CA VAL A 466 -2.38 1.01 29.42
C VAL A 466 -3.26 0.92 28.19
N ARG A 467 -4.46 0.37 28.37
CA ARG A 467 -5.57 0.41 27.40
C ARG A 467 -6.81 1.00 28.07
N PHE A 468 -7.70 1.57 27.27
CA PHE A 468 -8.92 2.24 27.73
C PHE A 468 -10.18 1.66 27.10
N ALA A 469 -11.27 1.66 27.85
CA ALA A 469 -12.63 1.38 27.40
C ALA A 469 -13.57 2.48 27.96
N PRO A 470 -13.67 3.63 27.26
CA PRO A 470 -14.60 4.69 27.61
C PRO A 470 -16.05 4.31 27.25
N MET A 471 -17.00 4.73 28.08
CA MET A 471 -18.43 4.51 27.89
C MET A 471 -19.19 5.85 27.96
N ASN A 472 -20.18 6.05 27.10
CA ASN A 472 -21.02 7.25 27.11
C ASN A 472 -22.06 7.23 28.24
N ALA A 473 -22.90 8.26 28.35
CA ALA A 473 -23.96 8.33 29.37
C ALA A 473 -25.06 7.25 29.22
N ALA A 474 -25.22 6.67 28.02
CA ALA A 474 -26.11 5.54 27.77
C ALA A 474 -25.48 4.19 28.13
N GLY A 475 -24.20 4.16 28.50
CA GLY A 475 -23.44 2.93 28.76
C GLY A 475 -22.97 2.23 27.49
N GLU A 476 -22.95 2.93 26.36
CA GLU A 476 -22.48 2.39 25.09
C GLU A 476 -20.97 2.64 24.91
N PRO A 477 -20.25 1.70 24.27
CA PRO A 477 -18.85 1.87 23.90
C PRO A 477 -18.59 3.14 23.10
N MET A 478 -17.54 3.87 23.48
CA MET A 478 -17.07 5.04 22.72
C MET A 478 -15.78 4.73 21.96
N GLY A 479 -15.60 5.40 20.82
CA GLY A 479 -14.33 5.46 20.09
C GLY A 479 -13.28 6.31 20.81
N ILE A 480 -12.03 6.17 20.37
CA ILE A 480 -10.88 6.91 20.90
C ILE A 480 -10.26 7.70 19.74
N LEU A 481 -10.24 9.03 19.85
CA LEU A 481 -9.67 9.93 18.85
C LEU A 481 -8.14 9.87 18.87
N SER A 482 -7.58 9.88 20.08
CA SER A 482 -6.14 9.76 20.30
C SER A 482 -5.86 9.22 21.70
N GLU A 483 -4.81 8.41 21.82
CA GLU A 483 -4.26 8.01 23.11
C GLU A 483 -2.74 8.17 23.11
N GLY A 484 -2.17 8.52 24.26
CA GLY A 484 -0.73 8.66 24.43
C GLY A 484 -0.32 8.30 25.85
N THR A 485 0.89 7.74 26.00
CA THR A 485 1.47 7.46 27.31
C THR A 485 2.85 8.12 27.40
N SER A 486 3.10 8.78 28.54
CA SER A 486 4.36 9.43 28.84
C SER A 486 4.78 9.11 30.28
N PHE A 487 6.09 9.01 30.49
CA PHE A 487 6.67 8.75 31.80
C PHE A 487 7.19 10.04 32.42
N LEU A 488 6.73 10.34 33.63
CA LEU A 488 7.15 11.48 34.43
C LEU A 488 7.73 10.99 35.75
N SER A 489 9.04 10.71 35.76
CA SER A 489 9.80 10.20 36.91
C SER A 489 9.25 8.89 37.49
N ASN A 490 8.27 8.98 38.40
CA ASN A 490 7.63 7.85 39.09
C ASN A 490 6.12 7.76 38.82
N ARG A 491 5.65 8.44 37.76
CA ARG A 491 4.26 8.42 37.32
C ARG A 491 4.19 8.12 35.84
N LEU A 492 3.18 7.36 35.46
CA LEU A 492 2.77 7.23 34.07
C LEU A 492 1.61 8.19 33.87
N ARG A 493 1.76 9.13 32.94
CA ARG A 493 0.65 9.95 32.47
C ARG A 493 0.14 9.35 31.18
N ALA A 494 -1.15 9.09 31.13
CA ALA A 494 -1.81 8.72 29.90
C ALA A 494 -2.85 9.78 29.53
N ASP A 495 -2.82 10.23 28.29
CA ASP A 495 -3.77 11.20 27.75
C ASP A 495 -4.69 10.46 26.79
N LEU A 496 -5.99 10.73 26.89
CA LEU A 496 -7.07 10.09 26.17
C LEU A 496 -8.02 11.17 25.65
N SER A 497 -8.16 11.27 24.32
CA SER A 497 -9.16 12.14 23.70
C SER A 497 -10.28 11.30 23.09
N VAL A 498 -11.52 11.69 23.36
CA VAL A 498 -12.74 10.97 22.97
C VAL A 498 -13.80 11.96 22.45
N PRO A 499 -14.80 11.50 21.65
CA PRO A 499 -15.79 12.37 21.02
C PRO A 499 -16.60 13.26 21.97
N GLU A 500 -16.88 12.76 23.17
CA GLU A 500 -17.64 13.46 24.21
C GLU A 500 -17.11 13.07 25.60
N THR A 501 -17.53 13.77 26.65
CA THR A 501 -17.12 13.42 28.02
C THR A 501 -17.66 12.03 28.41
N PRO A 502 -16.79 11.05 28.71
CA PRO A 502 -17.26 9.70 29.00
C PRO A 502 -17.92 9.67 30.39
N SER A 503 -19.01 8.92 30.55
CA SER A 503 -19.69 8.78 31.85
C SER A 503 -18.99 7.80 32.79
N ALA A 504 -18.32 6.82 32.18
CA ALA A 504 -17.51 5.82 32.86
C ALA A 504 -16.27 5.51 32.02
N LEU A 505 -15.20 5.10 32.71
CA LEU A 505 -13.94 4.72 32.08
C LEU A 505 -13.40 3.49 32.80
N THR A 506 -13.13 2.43 32.06
CA THR A 506 -12.26 1.35 32.57
C THR A 506 -10.94 1.42 31.84
N LEU A 507 -9.84 1.31 32.59
CA LEU A 507 -8.53 1.06 32.02
C LEU A 507 -7.96 -0.27 32.49
N LYS A 508 -7.17 -0.89 31.63
CA LYS A 508 -6.34 -2.05 31.97
C LYS A 508 -4.89 -1.61 31.98
N VAL A 509 -4.25 -1.71 33.14
CA VAL A 509 -2.80 -1.55 33.29
C VAL A 509 -2.19 -2.94 33.22
N PHE A 510 -1.22 -3.14 32.35
CA PHE A 510 -0.64 -4.46 32.12
C PHE A 510 0.85 -4.42 31.88
N HIS A 511 1.48 -5.53 32.22
CA HIS A 511 2.86 -5.85 31.89
C HIS A 511 2.90 -6.90 30.79
N THR A 512 4.05 -6.99 30.13
CA THR A 512 4.25 -7.92 29.03
C THR A 512 5.60 -8.60 29.14
N GLU A 513 5.62 -9.88 28.83
CA GLU A 513 6.84 -10.65 28.61
C GLU A 513 7.12 -10.72 27.11
N ARG A 514 8.33 -10.33 26.70
CA ARG A 514 8.75 -10.40 25.29
C ARG A 514 9.14 -11.85 24.95
N MET A 515 8.41 -12.44 24.02
CA MET A 515 8.76 -13.71 23.37
C MET A 515 9.54 -13.41 22.09
N SER A 516 10.54 -14.25 21.79
CA SER A 516 11.39 -14.07 20.61
C SER A 516 11.47 -15.36 19.80
N PHE A 517 11.30 -15.25 18.48
CA PHE A 517 11.31 -16.38 17.55
C PHE A 517 12.31 -16.09 16.43
N PRO A 518 13.55 -16.62 16.52
CA PRO A 518 14.54 -16.45 15.46
C PRO A 518 14.13 -17.24 14.21
N PHE A 519 14.44 -16.71 13.04
CA PHE A 519 14.20 -17.35 11.75
C PHE A 519 15.38 -17.13 10.79
N ALA A 520 15.42 -17.94 9.74
CA ALA A 520 16.33 -17.77 8.62
C ALA A 520 15.61 -18.16 7.32
N LEU A 521 15.70 -17.30 6.32
CA LEU A 521 15.31 -17.56 4.93
C LEU A 521 16.61 -17.65 4.13
N ALA A 522 16.83 -18.76 3.44
CA ALA A 522 18.03 -18.97 2.66
C ALA A 522 17.74 -18.89 1.16
N SER A 523 18.67 -18.31 0.41
CA SER A 523 18.71 -18.28 -1.04
C SER A 523 17.44 -17.71 -1.66
N VAL A 524 17.01 -16.52 -1.19
CA VAL A 524 15.96 -15.73 -1.84
C VAL A 524 16.47 -15.34 -3.23
N PRO A 525 15.86 -15.82 -4.32
CA PRO A 525 16.40 -15.62 -5.66
C PRO A 525 16.19 -14.18 -6.15
N LEU A 526 17.15 -13.67 -6.92
CA LEU A 526 17.03 -12.45 -7.71
C LEU A 526 16.77 -12.83 -9.17
N ALA A 527 15.63 -12.40 -9.72
CA ALA A 527 15.18 -12.75 -11.05
C ALA A 527 15.93 -12.00 -12.16
N HIS A 528 16.40 -10.78 -11.89
CA HIS A 528 17.02 -9.86 -12.85
C HIS A 528 18.51 -9.61 -12.56
N HIS A 529 19.16 -10.50 -11.80
CA HIS A 529 20.57 -10.33 -11.44
C HIS A 529 21.51 -10.28 -12.65
N ASP A 530 21.15 -10.86 -13.80
CA ASP A 530 21.95 -10.82 -15.02
C ASP A 530 21.97 -9.43 -15.69
N GLU A 531 20.93 -8.62 -15.46
CA GLU A 531 20.80 -7.24 -15.91
C GLU A 531 21.63 -6.27 -15.06
N GLN A 532 22.02 -6.68 -13.84
CA GLN A 532 22.85 -5.90 -12.95
C GLN A 532 24.30 -5.74 -13.48
N PRO A 533 25.02 -4.68 -13.08
CA PRO A 533 26.42 -4.48 -13.46
C PRO A 533 27.36 -5.43 -12.69
N GLU A 534 28.56 -5.62 -13.24
CA GLU A 534 29.60 -6.49 -12.64
C GLU A 534 30.15 -5.98 -11.30
N ALA A 535 30.02 -4.67 -11.03
CA ALA A 535 30.50 -4.03 -9.81
C ALA A 535 29.70 -2.75 -9.55
N VAL A 536 29.61 -2.36 -8.29
CA VAL A 536 29.05 -1.05 -7.89
C VAL A 536 29.94 0.06 -8.45
N VAL A 537 29.34 0.98 -9.20
CA VAL A 537 30.03 2.14 -9.77
C VAL A 537 30.36 3.12 -8.64
N ALA A 538 31.65 3.43 -8.48
CA ALA A 538 32.10 4.43 -7.51
C ALA A 538 31.57 5.83 -7.87
N VAL A 539 31.15 6.57 -6.84
CA VAL A 539 30.72 7.96 -6.96
C VAL A 539 31.91 8.82 -7.41
N ASP A 540 31.73 9.56 -8.49
CA ASP A 540 32.68 10.53 -9.03
C ASP A 540 31.95 11.83 -9.42
N PHE A 541 32.52 12.97 -9.04
CA PHE A 541 31.96 14.29 -9.35
C PHE A 541 33.05 15.36 -9.34
N ALA A 542 32.80 16.45 -10.07
CA ALA A 542 33.67 17.60 -10.05
C ALA A 542 33.27 18.60 -8.93
N GLY A 543 34.25 19.12 -8.21
CA GLY A 543 34.04 20.17 -7.19
C GLY A 543 33.96 19.61 -5.77
N ASP A 544 33.38 20.42 -4.87
CA ASP A 544 33.34 20.12 -3.43
C ASP A 544 32.09 19.32 -3.01
N SER A 545 31.08 19.21 -3.90
CA SER A 545 29.83 18.49 -3.65
C SER A 545 29.28 17.80 -4.90
N PRO A 546 28.57 16.67 -4.76
CA PRO A 546 27.99 15.93 -5.87
C PRO A 546 26.81 16.63 -6.54
N CYS A 547 26.18 17.59 -5.87
CA CYS A 547 25.15 18.44 -6.46
C CYS A 547 25.17 19.85 -5.87
N ALA A 548 24.47 20.77 -6.55
CA ALA A 548 24.19 22.11 -6.09
C ALA A 548 22.68 22.33 -6.00
N ILE A 549 22.22 22.90 -4.89
CA ILE A 549 20.80 23.20 -4.66
C ILE A 549 20.62 24.71 -4.50
N THR A 550 19.83 25.30 -5.39
CA THR A 550 19.61 26.76 -5.42
C THR A 550 18.14 27.06 -5.21
N PHE A 551 17.83 27.92 -4.25
CA PHE A 551 16.49 28.46 -4.08
C PHE A 551 16.10 29.33 -5.28
N LEU A 552 14.92 29.09 -5.85
CA LEU A 552 14.38 29.88 -6.95
C LEU A 552 13.39 30.91 -6.43
N GLU A 553 12.29 30.42 -5.85
CA GLU A 553 11.19 31.26 -5.36
C GLU A 553 10.34 30.49 -4.35
N PHE A 554 9.45 31.21 -3.68
CA PHE A 554 8.37 30.59 -2.91
C PHE A 554 7.19 30.29 -3.84
N GLY A 555 6.56 29.14 -3.63
CA GLY A 555 5.27 28.81 -4.24
C GLY A 555 4.14 29.70 -3.70
N ASP A 556 2.89 29.28 -3.93
CA ASP A 556 1.74 30.03 -3.42
C ASP A 556 1.78 30.13 -1.88
N ARG A 557 1.89 31.37 -1.38
CA ARG A 557 1.89 31.70 0.05
C ARG A 557 0.48 31.84 0.63
N SER A 558 -0.57 31.55 -0.15
CA SER A 558 -1.95 31.58 0.32
C SER A 558 -2.21 30.62 1.47
N ASN A 559 -1.43 29.54 1.57
CA ASN A 559 -1.39 28.64 2.72
C ASN A 559 -0.19 28.96 3.62
N PRO A 560 -0.35 29.81 4.66
CA PRO A 560 0.76 30.20 5.53
C PRO A 560 1.28 29.05 6.42
N ASP A 561 0.50 27.97 6.58
CA ASP A 561 0.87 26.85 7.45
C ASP A 561 1.88 25.90 6.76
N PHE A 562 1.87 25.88 5.42
CA PHE A 562 2.75 25.03 4.61
C PHE A 562 3.31 25.82 3.42
N PRO A 563 4.22 26.79 3.65
CA PRO A 563 4.82 27.53 2.57
C PRO A 563 5.68 26.60 1.72
N HIS A 564 5.42 26.58 0.42
CA HIS A 564 6.20 25.82 -0.54
C HIS A 564 7.40 26.63 -1.05
N ALA A 565 8.53 25.96 -1.28
CA ALA A 565 9.74 26.53 -1.85
C ALA A 565 10.13 25.73 -3.09
N LYS A 566 10.34 26.45 -4.19
CA LYS A 566 10.83 25.88 -5.43
C LYS A 566 12.34 25.97 -5.46
N LEU A 567 12.99 24.83 -5.64
CA LEU A 567 14.44 24.68 -5.65
C LEU A 567 14.89 24.16 -7.02
N ARG A 568 16.10 24.52 -7.43
CA ARG A 568 16.80 23.88 -8.55
C ARG A 568 17.90 23.00 -8.02
N VAL A 569 17.88 21.73 -8.37
CA VAL A 569 18.93 20.75 -8.09
C VAL A 569 19.72 20.54 -9.37
N VAL A 570 21.03 20.72 -9.32
CA VAL A 570 21.94 20.41 -10.42
C VAL A 570 22.88 19.29 -9.98
N ASN A 571 22.83 18.16 -10.67
CA ASN A 571 23.67 17.00 -10.39
C ASN A 571 25.03 17.16 -11.09
N HIS A 572 26.11 17.02 -10.34
CA HIS A 572 27.50 17.10 -10.82
C HIS A 572 28.20 15.74 -10.83
N SER A 573 27.49 14.68 -10.45
CA SER A 573 28.03 13.33 -10.35
C SER A 573 27.76 12.47 -11.57
N ASN A 574 28.48 11.35 -11.64
CA ASN A 574 28.31 10.29 -12.62
C ASN A 574 27.12 9.35 -12.34
N LEU A 575 26.30 9.64 -11.33
CA LEU A 575 25.18 8.82 -10.91
C LEU A 575 23.93 9.68 -10.74
N ALA A 576 22.75 9.12 -11.00
CA ALA A 576 21.49 9.79 -10.67
C ALA A 576 21.33 9.93 -9.15
N ILE A 577 20.64 10.97 -8.71
CA ILE A 577 20.38 11.27 -7.30
C ILE A 577 18.93 10.93 -6.98
N THR A 578 18.71 10.15 -5.93
CA THR A 578 17.38 9.82 -5.40
C THR A 578 17.00 10.74 -4.24
N GLU A 579 17.97 11.05 -3.37
CA GLU A 579 17.74 11.87 -2.18
C GLU A 579 18.91 12.82 -1.90
N ALA A 580 18.60 14.01 -1.38
CA ALA A 580 19.58 14.92 -0.80
C ALA A 580 19.14 15.35 0.61
N ARG A 581 20.02 15.15 1.60
CA ARG A 581 19.87 15.73 2.95
C ARG A 581 20.53 17.10 2.97
N ALA A 582 19.79 18.11 3.40
CA ALA A 582 20.26 19.49 3.41
C ALA A 582 19.69 20.27 4.60
N SER A 583 20.44 21.28 5.05
CA SER A 583 19.95 22.27 6.02
C SER A 583 19.53 23.55 5.30
N PHE A 584 18.31 24.01 5.59
CA PHE A 584 17.77 25.25 5.04
C PHE A 584 18.05 26.38 6.02
N GLU A 585 18.83 27.35 5.56
CA GLU A 585 19.07 28.62 6.23
C GLU A 585 18.05 29.65 5.70
N TYR A 586 17.02 29.94 6.51
CA TYR A 586 16.00 30.94 6.20
C TYR A 586 16.55 32.35 6.48
N LEU A 587 16.59 33.21 5.46
CA LEU A 587 17.19 34.54 5.54
C LEU A 587 16.16 35.65 5.30
N ASP A 588 16.32 36.78 5.99
CA ASP A 588 15.52 37.99 5.73
C ASP A 588 16.02 38.78 4.50
N ALA A 589 15.35 39.90 4.18
CA ALA A 589 15.70 40.80 3.09
C ALA A 589 17.14 41.36 3.15
N ASN A 590 17.77 41.36 4.32
CA ASN A 590 19.14 41.84 4.53
C ASN A 590 20.16 40.69 4.55
N GLY A 591 19.73 39.46 4.31
CA GLY A 591 20.56 38.26 4.36
C GLY A 591 20.89 37.78 5.78
N ARG A 592 20.16 38.24 6.81
CA ARG A 592 20.35 37.78 8.18
C ARG A 592 19.67 36.42 8.36
N LEU A 593 20.39 35.48 8.94
CA LEU A 593 19.84 34.18 9.35
C LEU A 593 18.75 34.36 10.41
N LEU A 594 17.54 33.92 10.08
CA LEU A 594 16.40 33.89 10.97
C LEU A 594 16.31 32.55 11.69
N LYS A 595 16.47 31.46 10.93
CA LYS A 595 16.36 30.09 11.41
C LYS A 595 17.06 29.11 10.49
N GLU A 596 17.50 28.00 11.07
CA GLU A 596 18.05 26.85 10.38
C GLU A 596 17.17 25.62 10.66
N PHE A 597 16.93 24.78 9.64
CA PHE A 597 16.14 23.57 9.79
C PHE A 597 16.61 22.47 8.82
N PRO A 598 16.78 21.21 9.27
CA PRO A 598 17.15 20.10 8.39
C PRO A 598 15.97 19.64 7.53
N HIS A 599 16.27 19.26 6.29
CA HIS A 599 15.35 18.76 5.29
C HIS A 599 15.93 17.52 4.58
N SER A 600 15.04 16.64 4.16
CA SER A 600 15.30 15.60 3.16
C SER A 600 14.55 15.98 1.88
N LEU A 601 15.24 15.93 0.75
CA LEU A 601 14.72 16.25 -0.57
C LEU A 601 14.75 14.99 -1.41
N SER A 602 13.61 14.62 -1.98
CA SER A 602 13.44 13.54 -2.95
C SER A 602 12.69 14.07 -4.18
N GLY A 603 12.64 13.30 -5.26
CA GLY A 603 11.79 13.64 -6.40
C GLY A 603 10.30 13.53 -6.07
N GLU A 604 9.46 13.91 -7.03
CA GLU A 604 8.01 13.79 -6.89
C GLU A 604 7.60 12.34 -6.61
N PHE A 605 6.74 12.14 -5.63
CA PHE A 605 6.20 10.83 -5.29
C PHE A 605 5.07 10.47 -6.24
N SER A 606 5.22 9.35 -6.94
CA SER A 606 4.20 8.78 -7.82
C SER A 606 3.66 7.46 -7.24
N PHE A 607 2.65 6.87 -7.88
CA PHE A 607 2.22 5.51 -7.54
C PHE A 607 3.31 4.45 -7.76
N GLU A 608 4.30 4.75 -8.61
CA GLU A 608 5.47 3.92 -8.89
C GLU A 608 6.64 4.20 -7.92
N GLY A 609 6.45 5.09 -6.94
CA GLY A 609 7.46 5.50 -5.97
C GLY A 609 8.04 6.89 -6.23
N PRO A 610 9.04 7.30 -5.43
CA PRO A 610 9.71 8.59 -5.60
C PRO A 610 10.51 8.61 -6.89
N SER A 611 10.24 9.59 -7.74
CA SER A 611 11.08 9.87 -8.90
C SER A 611 12.49 10.31 -8.47
N LEU A 612 13.44 10.25 -9.41
CA LEU A 612 14.79 10.76 -9.20
C LEU A 612 14.74 12.25 -8.85
N LEU A 613 15.51 12.66 -7.83
CA LEU A 613 15.70 14.06 -7.51
C LEU A 613 16.38 14.80 -8.68
N ALA A 614 17.41 14.18 -9.27
CA ALA A 614 18.07 14.68 -10.48
C ALA A 614 18.81 13.55 -11.22
N ASP A 615 18.62 13.47 -12.55
CA ASP A 615 19.34 12.51 -13.40
C ASP A 615 20.85 12.84 -13.48
N THR A 616 21.65 11.91 -14.00
CA THR A 616 23.10 12.00 -14.14
C THR A 616 23.50 13.24 -14.95
N GLY A 617 24.22 14.18 -14.32
CA GLY A 617 24.59 15.45 -14.94
C GLY A 617 23.41 16.38 -15.29
N GLY A 618 22.19 16.02 -14.88
CA GLY A 618 20.96 16.76 -15.17
C GLY A 618 20.67 17.88 -14.18
N GLU A 619 19.64 18.65 -14.49
CA GLU A 619 19.03 19.60 -13.56
C GLU A 619 17.53 19.30 -13.42
N ASN A 620 16.99 19.48 -12.22
CA ASN A 620 15.57 19.35 -11.95
C ASN A 620 15.09 20.48 -11.05
N GLU A 621 13.83 20.87 -11.19
CA GLU A 621 13.18 21.79 -10.26
C GLU A 621 12.26 21.00 -9.34
N VAL A 622 12.41 21.20 -8.04
CA VAL A 622 11.72 20.43 -7.00
C VAL A 622 10.92 21.40 -6.14
N ASP A 623 9.67 21.05 -5.88
CA ASP A 623 8.82 21.75 -4.92
C ASP A 623 8.88 21.02 -3.57
N THR A 624 9.17 21.75 -2.50
CA THR A 624 9.25 21.20 -1.14
C THR A 624 8.62 22.14 -0.12
N VAL A 625 8.12 21.57 0.97
CA VAL A 625 7.56 22.34 2.09
C VAL A 625 8.70 22.95 2.91
N ALA A 626 8.71 24.28 3.03
CA ALA A 626 9.64 25.02 3.88
C ALA A 626 9.17 24.98 5.35
N PHE A 627 9.25 23.81 5.98
CA PHE A 627 8.81 23.60 7.37
C PHE A 627 9.38 24.63 8.35
N PHE A 628 8.48 25.17 9.16
CA PHE A 628 8.77 26.16 10.20
C PHE A 628 9.49 27.43 9.73
N MET A 629 9.33 27.79 8.45
CA MET A 629 9.86 29.03 7.88
C MET A 629 9.27 30.25 8.60
N PRO A 630 10.10 31.17 9.12
CA PRO A 630 9.63 32.44 9.66
C PRO A 630 8.94 33.30 8.58
N PRO A 631 7.88 34.06 8.91
CA PRO A 631 7.15 34.87 7.94
C PRO A 631 7.98 35.98 7.29
N GLU A 632 9.06 36.43 7.94
CA GLU A 632 10.00 37.43 7.41
C GLU A 632 11.05 36.84 6.44
N THR A 633 10.94 35.56 6.09
CA THR A 633 11.88 34.90 5.18
C THR A 633 11.68 35.38 3.75
N GLU A 634 12.74 35.86 3.14
CA GLU A 634 12.79 36.34 1.75
C GLU A 634 13.60 35.42 0.83
N THR A 635 14.53 34.64 1.39
CA THR A 635 15.31 33.67 0.61
C THR A 635 15.76 32.50 1.48
N ILE A 636 16.07 31.38 0.83
CA ILE A 636 16.62 30.19 1.47
C ILE A 636 18.04 29.99 0.94
N ARG A 637 19.01 29.85 1.83
CA ARG A 637 20.30 29.27 1.47
C ARG A 637 20.28 27.78 1.84
N VAL A 638 20.57 26.92 0.87
CA VAL A 638 20.59 25.48 1.09
C VAL A 638 22.03 25.03 1.33
N ARG A 639 22.25 24.32 2.43
CA ARG A 639 23.54 23.69 2.76
C ARG A 639 23.40 22.18 2.63
N LEU A 640 24.05 21.60 1.63
CA LEU A 640 24.05 20.15 1.44
C LEU A 640 24.82 19.45 2.57
N GLU A 641 24.25 18.38 3.11
CA GLU A 641 24.80 17.56 4.21
C GLU A 641 25.06 16.12 3.76
N GLY A 642 24.24 15.57 2.88
CA GLY A 642 24.49 14.28 2.26
C GLY A 642 23.64 14.04 1.01
N VAL A 643 24.02 13.03 0.22
CA VAL A 643 23.34 12.63 -1.01
C VAL A 643 23.27 11.11 -1.07
N THR A 644 22.11 10.57 -1.45
CA THR A 644 21.90 9.17 -1.79
C THR A 644 21.75 9.08 -3.31
N PHE A 645 22.53 8.20 -3.93
CA PHE A 645 22.49 7.97 -5.38
C PHE A 645 21.55 6.82 -5.71
N ALA A 646 21.12 6.74 -6.98
CA ALA A 646 20.26 5.68 -7.48
C ALA A 646 20.83 4.29 -7.19
N ASN A 647 22.16 4.15 -7.15
CA ASN A 647 22.80 2.88 -6.83
C ASN A 647 22.98 2.55 -5.33
N GLY A 648 22.30 3.30 -4.46
CA GLY A 648 22.33 3.10 -3.01
C GLY A 648 23.64 3.52 -2.33
N THR A 649 24.64 3.98 -3.09
CA THR A 649 25.81 4.61 -2.50
C THR A 649 25.46 5.98 -1.93
N THR A 650 26.23 6.43 -0.95
CA THR A 650 25.99 7.70 -0.27
C THR A 650 27.25 8.56 -0.26
N TRP A 651 27.04 9.87 -0.26
CA TRP A 651 28.05 10.87 0.03
C TRP A 651 27.61 11.66 1.27
N GLU A 652 28.52 11.86 2.21
CA GLU A 652 28.31 12.72 3.37
C GLU A 652 29.36 13.82 3.39
N ARG A 653 28.95 15.00 3.85
CA ARG A 653 29.87 16.11 4.04
C ARG A 653 30.71 15.89 5.30
N ASP A 654 32.03 15.97 5.12
CA ASP A 654 33.03 15.90 6.21
C ASP A 654 32.89 16.98 7.30
#